data_AF-A0A835L1I6-F1
#
_entry.id   AF-A0A835L1I6-F1
#
_cell.length_a   1.000
_cell.length_b   1.000
_cell.length_c   1.000
_cell.angle_alpha   90.00
_cell.angle_beta   90.00
_cell.angle_gamma   90.00
#
_symmetry.space_group_name_H-M   'P 1'
#
loop_
_entity.id
_entity.type
_entity.pdbx_description
1 polymer ?
#
loop_
_entity_poly.entity_id
_entity_poly.type
_entity_poly.pdbx_seq_one_letter_code
_entity_poly.pdbx_strand_id
1 'polypeptide(L)'
;MSLEMRVTEGGIEMVESKEHDTNHFWFEKKNGTDFPFYNDQPIKLSWKNWLIWSYLDIFRPTKERIMLDELKMIEAVAPDLLDIMQERFHILRNIYWMQPIGRRSLSDSMGMTERVLRTETDFLKNIQLIQTSKSGMTLTEKGLTVYQGLETVMNQLLGMHQIEKEISQYFGIKRCIVVAGNSDNQEKVLYEFGDILTDSLDLLLPEGNNIIAVMGGTTMALTAEHMGTLETEKRHNLFVPARGGIGEAMTAQANSVSAVMASKTGGHHRALYVPEQLSRETYNSLLQEPSIQEVLTLIEQSNCVVHSIGRALHMAARRKMSDDEMVMLKQNNAVAESFGYFFDEEGEVVYKIPRIGLQLKDVQKIPHVVAIAGGKTKAKAIRAYMKNAPKQTRKSLMTVKVGINGFGRIGRLAFRRIQDVAGIEVVAINDLTDAKMLAHLLKYDTTQGRFNGTVEVHEGSFNVNGKEVKVLANRFFTSKEKAELHLKAGAKRVVISAPGKETVISGASCTTNCLAPMAKALQDNFGVVEGLMTTIHAYTGDQMTLDGPHPGGDFRRARAAAENIVPNTTGAAKAIGLVIPELNGKLDGAAQRVPVATGSLTELVTVLDKNVTVEEVNEVMAKAANESYGYNTDEIVSSDIVGMTFGSLFDATQTKVMTVGDKQLVKTVAWYDNEMSYTAQLVRTLEYFANL
;
A
#
# COMPACT_ATOMS: atom_id res chain seq x y z
N MET A 1 6.49 50.42 -24.20
CA MET A 1 5.24 51.08 -23.78
C MET A 1 4.24 50.01 -23.40
N SER A 2 4.04 49.79 -22.10
CA SER A 2 3.01 48.90 -21.56
C SER A 2 2.01 49.78 -20.80
N LEU A 3 0.75 49.79 -21.25
CA LEU A 3 -0.36 50.42 -20.53
C LEU A 3 -0.99 49.38 -19.62
N GLU A 4 -1.13 49.68 -18.33
CA GLU A 4 -1.91 48.86 -17.39
C GLU A 4 -3.34 49.40 -17.29
N MET A 5 -4.33 48.50 -17.42
CA MET A 5 -5.73 48.79 -17.09
C MET A 5 -5.96 48.60 -15.59
N ARG A 6 -6.45 49.62 -14.88
CA ARG A 6 -6.95 49.48 -13.51
C ARG A 6 -8.47 49.68 -13.48
N VAL A 7 -9.16 48.74 -12.84
CA VAL A 7 -10.60 48.84 -12.56
C VAL A 7 -10.77 49.42 -11.16
N THR A 8 -11.54 50.50 -11.03
CA THR A 8 -11.95 51.07 -9.74
C THR A 8 -13.47 51.08 -9.61
N GLU A 9 -14.00 51.36 -8.42
CA GLU A 9 -15.45 51.38 -8.14
C GLU A 9 -16.25 52.39 -8.99
N GLY A 10 -15.59 53.26 -9.76
CA GLY A 10 -16.22 54.19 -10.71
C GLY A 10 -15.99 53.91 -12.20
N GLY A 11 -15.25 52.85 -12.58
CA GLY A 11 -14.92 52.54 -13.97
C GLY A 11 -13.42 52.28 -14.23
N ILE A 12 -13.07 52.00 -15.50
CA ILE A 12 -11.72 51.60 -15.92
C ILE A 12 -10.92 52.82 -16.42
N GLU A 13 -9.73 53.03 -15.85
CA GLU A 13 -8.75 54.03 -16.31
C GLU A 13 -7.43 53.38 -16.75
N MET A 14 -6.74 54.04 -17.68
CA MET A 14 -5.45 53.63 -18.26
C MET A 14 -4.35 54.58 -17.79
N VAL A 15 -3.28 54.06 -17.18
CA VAL A 15 -2.16 54.88 -16.66
C VAL A 15 -0.82 54.37 -17.20
N GLU A 16 0.06 55.29 -17.63
CA GLU A 16 1.45 55.01 -18.02
C GLU A 16 2.38 55.03 -16.79
N SER A 17 3.21 53.98 -16.62
CA SER A 17 4.29 53.98 -15.63
C SER A 17 5.66 54.26 -16.26
N LYS A 18 6.43 55.16 -15.65
CA LYS A 18 7.84 55.45 -15.98
C LYS A 18 8.76 54.77 -14.96
N GLU A 19 9.77 54.07 -15.49
CA GLU A 19 10.87 53.42 -14.77
C GLU A 19 11.80 54.43 -14.08
N HIS A 20 12.37 54.03 -12.94
CA HIS A 20 13.66 54.53 -12.46
C HIS A 20 14.56 53.38 -11.94
N ASP A 21 15.75 53.35 -12.54
CA ASP A 21 17.06 52.84 -12.09
C ASP A 21 17.26 51.37 -11.68
N THR A 22 17.67 50.56 -12.66
CA THR A 22 18.75 49.56 -12.48
C THR A 22 19.64 49.47 -13.72
N ASN A 23 20.95 49.57 -13.51
CA ASN A 23 22.06 49.28 -14.45
C ASN A 23 23.17 48.66 -13.58
N HIS A 24 23.92 47.60 -13.92
CA HIS A 24 24.17 46.83 -15.15
C HIS A 24 24.63 45.40 -14.76
N PHE A 25 24.58 44.43 -15.68
CA PHE A 25 25.75 43.65 -16.15
C PHE A 25 25.41 42.90 -17.46
N TRP A 26 26.46 42.69 -18.27
CA TRP A 26 26.50 42.44 -19.71
C TRP A 26 26.19 40.99 -20.14
N PHE A 27 25.76 40.81 -21.40
CA PHE A 27 25.90 39.57 -22.17
C PHE A 27 26.80 39.79 -23.38
N GLU A 28 27.88 39.03 -23.48
CA GLU A 28 28.58 38.80 -24.75
C GLU A 28 28.07 37.49 -25.36
N LYS A 29 27.59 37.57 -26.61
CA LYS A 29 27.13 36.44 -27.40
C LYS A 29 28.21 36.10 -28.41
N LYS A 30 28.65 34.85 -28.49
CA LYS A 30 29.35 34.30 -29.66
C LYS A 30 28.65 33.00 -30.11
N ASN A 31 28.03 33.12 -31.29
CA ASN A 31 27.90 32.17 -32.43
C ASN A 31 27.72 30.67 -32.11
N GLY A 32 26.77 29.92 -32.69
CA GLY A 32 25.85 30.18 -33.80
C GLY A 32 25.05 28.92 -34.17
N THR A 33 24.22 29.07 -35.21
CA THR A 33 23.54 28.05 -36.07
C THR A 33 22.49 27.16 -35.39
N ASP A 34 21.19 27.50 -35.50
CA ASP A 34 20.20 27.11 -36.53
C ASP A 34 19.49 25.79 -36.15
N PHE A 35 18.18 25.74 -35.88
CA PHE A 35 17.08 25.57 -36.86
C PHE A 35 15.69 25.55 -36.12
N PRO A 36 14.51 25.59 -36.80
CA PRO A 36 13.62 26.76 -36.78
C PRO A 36 12.25 26.58 -36.08
N PHE A 37 11.75 27.72 -35.59
CA PHE A 37 10.37 28.26 -35.60
C PHE A 37 9.15 27.31 -35.51
N TYR A 38 8.41 27.43 -34.39
CA TYR A 38 6.95 27.31 -34.38
C TYR A 38 6.34 28.69 -34.64
N ASN A 39 5.47 28.76 -35.65
CA ASN A 39 4.67 29.93 -36.01
C ASN A 39 3.39 29.97 -35.17
N ASP A 40 3.11 31.15 -34.61
CA ASP A 40 1.83 31.51 -34.00
C ASP A 40 0.74 31.65 -35.08
N GLN A 41 -0.28 30.79 -35.02
CA GLN A 41 -1.61 31.05 -35.59
C GLN A 41 -2.69 30.46 -34.66
N PRO A 42 -3.77 31.20 -34.36
CA PRO A 42 -4.82 30.75 -33.43
C PRO A 42 -5.86 29.89 -34.15
N ILE A 43 -6.06 28.65 -33.70
CA ILE A 43 -7.15 27.79 -34.19
C ILE A 43 -8.39 27.99 -33.31
N LYS A 44 -9.45 28.59 -33.89
CA LYS A 44 -10.84 28.50 -33.43
C LYS A 44 -11.47 27.20 -33.95
N LEU A 45 -12.09 26.38 -33.09
CA LEU A 45 -13.07 25.32 -33.42
C LEU A 45 -13.85 24.98 -32.12
N SER A 46 -15.02 25.59 -31.89
CA SER A 46 -16.40 25.10 -32.14
C SER A 46 -16.86 23.90 -31.31
N TRP A 47 -17.84 24.16 -30.44
CA TRP A 47 -18.63 23.17 -29.71
C TRP A 47 -19.64 22.48 -30.63
N LYS A 48 -19.41 21.20 -30.96
CA LYS A 48 -20.43 20.13 -31.11
C LYS A 48 -19.79 18.88 -31.74
N ASN A 49 -19.83 17.81 -30.95
CA ASN A 49 -20.10 16.42 -31.32
C ASN A 49 -19.01 15.33 -31.16
N TRP A 50 -19.30 14.47 -30.17
CA TRP A 50 -19.25 12.99 -30.15
C TRP A 50 -17.92 12.33 -29.74
N LEU A 51 -17.86 11.78 -28.50
CA LEU A 51 -18.27 10.42 -28.10
C LEU A 51 -17.18 9.37 -28.43
N ILE A 52 -16.32 9.09 -27.44
CA ILE A 52 -15.74 7.76 -27.23
C ILE A 52 -15.97 7.42 -25.76
N TRP A 53 -16.84 6.43 -25.52
CA TRP A 53 -17.08 5.82 -24.23
C TRP A 53 -16.21 4.56 -24.05
N SER A 54 -15.81 4.36 -22.79
CA SER A 54 -15.53 3.11 -22.05
C SER A 54 -14.49 2.11 -22.58
N TYR A 55 -13.49 1.79 -21.76
CA TYR A 55 -13.48 0.60 -20.89
C TYR A 55 -12.21 0.55 -20.01
N LEU A 56 -12.39 0.71 -18.70
CA LEU A 56 -11.85 -0.13 -17.61
C LEU A 56 -11.98 0.62 -16.27
N ASP A 57 -13.13 0.36 -15.63
CA ASP A 57 -13.36 0.52 -14.21
C ASP A 57 -12.35 -0.31 -13.41
N ILE A 58 -11.33 0.32 -12.84
CA ILE A 58 -10.62 -0.23 -11.67
C ILE A 58 -10.36 0.91 -10.69
N PHE A 59 -11.44 1.54 -10.25
CA PHE A 59 -11.49 2.31 -9.02
C PHE A 59 -12.95 2.31 -8.57
N ARG A 60 -13.30 1.37 -7.69
CA ARG A 60 -14.36 1.60 -6.70
C ARG A 60 -13.71 2.18 -5.43
N PRO A 61 -13.51 3.50 -5.29
CA PRO A 61 -13.55 4.11 -3.98
C PRO A 61 -15.03 4.42 -3.65
N THR A 62 -15.36 4.54 -2.36
CA THR A 62 -16.62 5.13 -1.82
C THR A 62 -17.85 4.25 -1.50
N LYS A 63 -17.69 2.97 -1.14
CA LYS A 63 -18.74 2.25 -0.36
C LYS A 63 -18.23 1.57 0.92
N GLU A 64 -17.01 1.06 0.89
CA GLU A 64 -16.45 0.19 1.93
C GLU A 64 -16.09 0.93 3.23
N ARG A 65 -15.55 2.15 3.13
CA ARG A 65 -15.23 2.99 4.30
C ARG A 65 -16.48 3.60 4.95
N ILE A 66 -17.51 3.86 4.15
CA ILE A 66 -18.81 4.39 4.58
C ILE A 66 -19.56 3.34 5.40
N MET A 67 -19.46 2.06 5.00
CA MET A 67 -20.18 0.96 5.65
C MET A 67 -19.69 0.67 7.08
N LEU A 68 -18.38 0.77 7.36
CA LEU A 68 -17.83 0.52 8.69
C LEU A 68 -18.21 1.61 9.71
N ASP A 69 -18.26 2.87 9.27
CA ASP A 69 -18.69 3.99 10.10
C ASP A 69 -20.21 3.95 10.37
N GLU A 70 -21.01 3.54 9.37
CA GLU A 70 -22.44 3.27 9.54
C GLU A 70 -22.72 2.13 10.53
N LEU A 71 -21.95 1.05 10.47
CA LEU A 71 -22.08 -0.09 11.40
C LEU A 71 -21.71 0.29 12.84
N LYS A 72 -20.72 1.16 13.04
CA LYS A 72 -20.39 1.72 14.37
C LYS A 72 -21.49 2.64 14.89
N MET A 73 -22.13 3.44 14.02
CA MET A 73 -23.30 4.23 14.39
C MET A 73 -24.49 3.34 14.77
N ILE A 74 -24.68 2.22 14.08
CA ILE A 74 -25.72 1.23 14.39
C ILE A 74 -25.45 0.58 15.76
N GLU A 75 -24.21 0.17 16.05
CA GLU A 75 -23.83 -0.40 17.35
C GLU A 75 -24.05 0.58 18.51
N ALA A 76 -23.82 1.88 18.29
CA ALA A 76 -24.09 2.91 19.30
C ALA A 76 -25.57 3.05 19.66
N VAL A 77 -26.48 2.68 18.74
CA VAL A 77 -27.94 2.74 18.95
C VAL A 77 -28.51 1.38 19.38
N ALA A 78 -27.86 0.29 19.00
CA ALA A 78 -28.22 -1.08 19.35
C ALA A 78 -26.96 -1.85 19.80
N PRO A 79 -26.58 -1.75 21.09
CA PRO A 79 -25.45 -2.50 21.63
C PRO A 79 -25.65 -4.01 21.47
N ASP A 80 -24.56 -4.74 21.27
CA ASP A 80 -24.52 -6.20 21.06
C ASP A 80 -25.06 -6.65 19.68
N LEU A 81 -25.52 -5.73 18.81
CA LEU A 81 -26.05 -6.09 17.50
C LEU A 81 -24.97 -6.68 16.61
N LEU A 82 -23.77 -6.10 16.60
CA LEU A 82 -22.63 -6.64 15.85
C LEU A 82 -22.22 -8.03 16.35
N ASP A 83 -22.26 -8.27 17.66
CA ASP A 83 -21.94 -9.57 18.24
C ASP A 83 -22.99 -10.63 17.87
N ILE A 84 -24.27 -10.27 17.93
CA ILE A 84 -25.38 -11.13 17.48
C ILE A 84 -25.29 -11.39 15.97
N MET A 85 -24.92 -10.38 15.17
CA MET A 85 -24.71 -10.53 13.73
C MET A 85 -23.55 -11.47 13.43
N GLN A 86 -22.43 -11.34 14.15
CA GLN A 86 -21.27 -12.24 14.07
C GLN A 86 -21.66 -13.68 14.42
N GLU A 87 -22.34 -13.88 15.53
CA GLU A 87 -22.77 -15.20 16.00
C GLU A 87 -23.70 -15.87 14.97
N ARG A 88 -24.72 -15.16 14.50
CA ARG A 88 -25.65 -15.66 13.49
C ARG A 88 -25.00 -15.90 12.14
N PHE A 89 -24.08 -15.03 11.72
CA PHE A 89 -23.27 -15.24 10.53
C PHE A 89 -22.45 -16.52 10.67
N HIS A 90 -21.81 -16.77 11.81
CA HIS A 90 -21.08 -18.00 12.06
C HIS A 90 -21.99 -19.25 12.00
N ILE A 91 -23.22 -19.18 12.50
CA ILE A 91 -24.18 -20.28 12.41
C ILE A 91 -24.58 -20.53 10.95
N LEU A 92 -24.99 -19.49 10.22
CA LEU A 92 -25.36 -19.58 8.79
C LEU A 92 -24.20 -20.10 7.94
N ARG A 93 -22.98 -19.62 8.22
CA ARG A 93 -21.74 -20.06 7.58
C ARG A 93 -21.51 -21.55 7.80
N ASN A 94 -21.51 -22.01 9.05
CA ASN A 94 -21.27 -23.43 9.33
C ASN A 94 -22.38 -24.34 8.75
N ILE A 95 -23.63 -23.89 8.73
CA ILE A 95 -24.71 -24.59 8.02
C ILE A 95 -24.40 -24.62 6.52
N TYR A 96 -24.04 -23.49 5.89
CA TYR A 96 -23.66 -23.48 4.48
C TYR A 96 -22.57 -24.50 4.16
N TRP A 97 -21.48 -24.55 4.95
CA TRP A 97 -20.36 -25.44 4.70
C TRP A 97 -20.68 -26.92 4.88
N MET A 98 -21.55 -27.26 5.84
CA MET A 98 -21.76 -28.63 6.28
C MET A 98 -23.16 -29.17 6.01
N GLN A 99 -24.04 -28.39 5.39
CA GLN A 99 -25.42 -28.79 5.12
C GLN A 99 -25.50 -30.03 4.22
N PRO A 100 -26.44 -30.96 4.49
CA PRO A 100 -27.35 -30.97 5.64
C PRO A 100 -26.63 -31.34 6.96
N ILE A 101 -26.74 -30.49 7.98
CA ILE A 101 -26.04 -30.69 9.28
C ILE A 101 -27.00 -30.83 10.47
N GLY A 102 -26.75 -31.80 11.33
CA GLY A 102 -27.47 -31.97 12.60
C GLY A 102 -27.05 -30.96 13.67
N ARG A 103 -27.99 -30.58 14.54
CA ARG A 103 -27.75 -29.57 15.60
C ARG A 103 -26.58 -29.92 16.52
N ARG A 104 -26.41 -31.21 16.88
CA ARG A 104 -25.30 -31.69 17.72
C ARG A 104 -23.94 -31.47 17.07
N SER A 105 -23.79 -31.94 15.84
CA SER A 105 -22.55 -31.76 15.05
C SER A 105 -22.24 -30.29 14.81
N LEU A 106 -23.27 -29.46 14.59
CA LEU A 106 -23.09 -28.01 14.46
C LEU A 106 -22.62 -27.39 15.79
N SER A 107 -23.21 -27.80 16.91
CA SER A 107 -22.80 -27.36 18.27
C SER A 107 -21.34 -27.68 18.56
N ASP A 108 -20.94 -28.92 18.29
CA ASP A 108 -19.57 -29.40 18.49
C ASP A 108 -18.57 -28.63 17.62
N SER A 109 -18.92 -28.35 16.36
CA SER A 109 -18.06 -27.59 15.43
C SER A 109 -17.86 -26.13 15.83
N MET A 110 -18.83 -25.55 16.54
CA MET A 110 -18.84 -24.13 16.92
C MET A 110 -18.38 -23.88 18.35
N GLY A 111 -18.19 -24.93 19.16
CA GLY A 111 -17.86 -24.81 20.59
C GLY A 111 -18.98 -24.16 21.42
N MET A 112 -20.21 -24.18 20.91
CA MET A 112 -21.39 -23.60 21.55
C MET A 112 -22.20 -24.69 22.27
N THR A 113 -23.01 -24.31 23.26
CA THR A 113 -23.95 -25.25 23.88
C THR A 113 -25.16 -25.48 22.97
N GLU A 114 -25.68 -26.72 22.95
CA GLU A 114 -26.87 -27.03 22.13
C GLU A 114 -28.08 -26.16 22.48
N ARG A 115 -28.17 -25.71 23.75
CA ARG A 115 -29.25 -24.83 24.21
C ARG A 115 -29.21 -23.47 23.52
N VAL A 116 -28.04 -22.85 23.42
CA VAL A 116 -27.85 -21.54 22.76
C VAL A 116 -28.05 -21.71 21.25
N LEU A 117 -27.43 -22.73 20.66
CA LEU A 117 -27.57 -23.01 19.23
C LEU A 117 -29.02 -23.31 18.83
N ARG A 118 -29.80 -23.97 19.69
CA ARG A 118 -31.23 -24.18 19.47
C ARG A 118 -31.97 -22.86 19.35
N THR A 119 -31.78 -21.94 20.28
CA THR A 119 -32.45 -20.63 20.28
C THR A 119 -32.18 -19.89 18.97
N GLU A 120 -30.92 -19.82 18.54
CA GLU A 120 -30.54 -19.12 17.31
C GLU A 120 -31.03 -19.86 16.06
N THR A 121 -30.89 -21.19 15.99
CA THR A 121 -31.37 -21.95 14.81
C THR A 121 -32.89 -21.95 14.69
N ASP A 122 -33.63 -21.95 15.81
CA ASP A 122 -35.08 -21.81 15.80
C ASP A 122 -35.49 -20.40 15.33
N PHE A 123 -34.77 -19.36 15.75
CA PHE A 123 -34.96 -18.00 15.24
C PHE A 123 -34.71 -17.90 13.72
N LEU A 124 -33.55 -18.38 13.25
CA LEU A 124 -33.17 -18.39 11.83
C LEU A 124 -34.17 -19.18 10.97
N LYS A 125 -34.75 -20.25 11.52
CA LYS A 125 -35.82 -21.02 10.88
C LYS A 125 -37.11 -20.21 10.77
N ASN A 126 -37.50 -19.52 11.84
CA ASN A 126 -38.73 -18.70 11.87
C ASN A 126 -38.67 -17.54 10.85
N ILE A 127 -37.51 -16.92 10.67
CA ILE A 127 -37.30 -15.90 9.62
C ILE A 127 -37.01 -16.48 8.22
N GLN A 128 -37.10 -17.81 8.10
CA GLN A 128 -36.96 -18.59 6.86
C GLN A 128 -35.57 -18.50 6.21
N LEU A 129 -34.50 -18.29 6.98
CA LEU A 129 -33.12 -18.39 6.46
C LEU A 129 -32.61 -19.83 6.44
N ILE A 130 -33.13 -20.69 7.32
CA ILE A 130 -32.80 -22.11 7.32
C ILE A 130 -34.06 -22.97 7.30
N GLN A 131 -33.94 -24.18 6.76
CA GLN A 131 -34.95 -25.22 6.84
C GLN A 131 -34.38 -26.46 7.51
N THR A 132 -35.23 -27.14 8.31
CA THR A 132 -34.87 -28.35 9.05
C THR A 132 -35.59 -29.55 8.46
N SER A 133 -34.86 -30.62 8.18
CA SER A 133 -35.43 -31.91 7.78
C SER A 133 -34.89 -33.04 8.69
N LYS A 134 -35.32 -34.28 8.44
CA LYS A 134 -34.77 -35.46 9.15
C LYS A 134 -33.27 -35.66 8.91
N SER A 135 -32.71 -35.15 7.81
CA SER A 135 -31.28 -35.24 7.50
C SER A 135 -30.45 -34.09 8.07
N GLY A 136 -31.08 -33.01 8.57
CA GLY A 136 -30.38 -31.87 9.17
C GLY A 136 -30.90 -30.52 8.70
N MET A 137 -30.18 -29.47 9.07
CA MET A 137 -30.41 -28.08 8.69
C MET A 137 -29.72 -27.77 7.35
N THR A 138 -30.42 -27.03 6.49
CA THR A 138 -29.92 -26.49 5.22
C THR A 138 -30.34 -25.02 5.11
N LEU A 139 -29.56 -24.20 4.41
CA LEU A 139 -29.98 -22.85 4.03
C LEU A 139 -31.13 -22.93 3.02
N THR A 140 -32.10 -22.01 3.15
CA THR A 140 -33.07 -21.74 2.08
C THR A 140 -32.42 -20.85 1.01
N GLU A 141 -33.06 -20.62 -0.14
CA GLU A 141 -32.56 -19.64 -1.13
C GLU A 141 -32.40 -18.23 -0.53
N LYS A 142 -33.36 -17.83 0.31
CA LYS A 142 -33.29 -16.57 1.08
C LYS A 142 -32.10 -16.58 2.04
N GLY A 143 -31.87 -17.69 2.74
CA GLY A 143 -30.73 -17.89 3.63
C GLY A 143 -29.38 -17.76 2.91
N LEU A 144 -29.27 -18.38 1.74
CA LEU A 144 -28.07 -18.35 0.92
C LEU A 144 -27.76 -16.92 0.45
N THR A 145 -28.77 -16.20 -0.04
CA THR A 145 -28.63 -14.81 -0.48
C THR A 145 -28.17 -13.89 0.66
N VAL A 146 -28.77 -14.05 1.86
CA VAL A 146 -28.41 -13.28 3.05
C VAL A 146 -27.00 -13.62 3.52
N TYR A 147 -26.63 -14.90 3.53
CA TYR A 147 -25.28 -15.34 3.88
C TYR A 147 -24.22 -14.74 2.95
N GLN A 148 -24.39 -14.86 1.63
CA GLN A 148 -23.46 -14.33 0.64
C GLN A 148 -23.34 -12.80 0.72
N GLY A 149 -24.46 -12.09 0.95
CA GLY A 149 -24.45 -10.65 1.17
C GLY A 149 -23.71 -10.24 2.45
N LEU A 150 -23.93 -10.98 3.55
CA LEU A 150 -23.26 -10.73 4.82
C LEU A 150 -21.77 -11.07 4.78
N GLU A 151 -21.36 -12.10 4.03
CA GLU A 151 -19.97 -12.56 3.97
C GLU A 151 -18.99 -11.45 3.57
N THR A 152 -19.37 -10.64 2.58
CA THR A 152 -18.55 -9.49 2.16
C THR A 152 -18.33 -8.49 3.30
N VAL A 153 -19.41 -8.17 4.03
CA VAL A 153 -19.40 -7.23 5.15
C VAL A 153 -18.62 -7.78 6.33
N MET A 154 -18.84 -9.06 6.64
CA MET A 154 -18.22 -9.75 7.76
C MET A 154 -16.73 -9.96 7.55
N ASN A 155 -16.28 -10.23 6.33
CA ASN A 155 -14.84 -10.34 6.03
C ASN A 155 -14.10 -9.01 6.25
N GLN A 156 -14.75 -7.88 5.97
CA GLN A 156 -14.21 -6.55 6.26
C GLN A 156 -14.16 -6.27 7.77
N LEU A 157 -15.24 -6.58 8.50
CA LEU A 157 -15.33 -6.38 9.95
C LEU A 157 -14.35 -7.26 10.75
N LEU A 158 -14.16 -8.51 10.33
CA LEU A 158 -13.33 -9.50 11.03
C LEU A 158 -11.82 -9.33 10.76
N GLY A 159 -11.41 -8.28 10.04
CA GLY A 159 -10.00 -7.98 9.80
C GLY A 159 -9.30 -8.95 8.84
N MET A 160 -10.03 -9.60 7.92
CA MET A 160 -9.41 -10.51 6.94
C MET A 160 -8.32 -9.80 6.12
N HIS A 161 -8.51 -8.52 5.77
CA HIS A 161 -7.48 -7.72 5.11
C HIS A 161 -6.24 -7.49 5.97
N GLN A 162 -6.39 -7.39 7.30
CA GLN A 162 -5.26 -7.28 8.21
C GLN A 162 -4.47 -8.61 8.24
N ILE A 163 -5.17 -9.75 8.30
CA ILE A 163 -4.55 -11.09 8.22
C ILE A 163 -3.83 -11.29 6.89
N GLU A 164 -4.45 -10.93 5.76
CA GLU A 164 -3.82 -10.97 4.44
C GLU A 164 -2.54 -10.14 4.39
N LYS A 165 -2.56 -8.94 4.99
CA LYS A 165 -1.41 -8.05 5.08
C LYS A 165 -0.30 -8.64 5.95
N GLU A 166 -0.64 -9.19 7.11
CA GLU A 166 0.32 -9.85 8.02
C GLU A 166 0.97 -11.08 7.39
N ILE A 167 0.19 -11.94 6.74
CA ILE A 167 0.71 -13.11 6.00
C ILE A 167 1.62 -12.64 4.85
N SER A 168 1.20 -11.60 4.13
CA SER A 168 1.99 -11.03 3.03
C SER A 168 3.32 -10.48 3.53
N GLN A 169 3.33 -9.79 4.67
CA GLN A 169 4.54 -9.27 5.32
C GLN A 169 5.44 -10.41 5.82
N TYR A 170 4.86 -11.40 6.51
CA TYR A 170 5.59 -12.52 7.08
C TYR A 170 6.34 -13.33 6.02
N PHE A 171 5.70 -13.62 4.88
CA PHE A 171 6.33 -14.37 3.78
C PHE A 171 7.01 -13.48 2.73
N GLY A 172 6.93 -12.15 2.87
CA GLY A 172 7.45 -11.19 1.90
C GLY A 172 6.78 -11.27 0.53
N ILE A 173 5.50 -11.66 0.45
CA ILE A 173 4.74 -11.81 -0.81
C ILE A 173 3.99 -10.55 -1.24
N LYS A 174 3.80 -10.39 -2.55
CA LYS A 174 3.15 -9.21 -3.15
C LYS A 174 1.70 -9.05 -2.68
N ARG A 175 0.97 -10.16 -2.62
CA ARG A 175 -0.44 -10.22 -2.25
C ARG A 175 -0.75 -11.61 -1.69
N CYS A 176 -1.55 -11.65 -0.63
CA CYS A 176 -2.21 -12.84 -0.12
C CYS A 176 -3.71 -12.60 -0.22
N ILE A 177 -4.48 -13.62 -0.61
CA ILE A 177 -5.94 -13.60 -0.53
C ILE A 177 -6.34 -14.77 0.35
N VAL A 178 -7.06 -14.50 1.43
CA VAL A 178 -7.47 -15.51 2.40
C VAL A 178 -8.91 -15.93 2.11
N VAL A 179 -9.09 -17.22 1.87
CA VAL A 179 -10.41 -17.85 1.79
C VAL A 179 -10.79 -18.36 3.15
N ALA A 180 -11.95 -17.95 3.66
CA ALA A 180 -12.40 -18.31 4.99
C ALA A 180 -12.78 -19.81 5.03
N GLY A 181 -12.16 -20.56 5.94
CA GLY A 181 -12.48 -21.97 6.16
C GLY A 181 -11.24 -22.86 6.19
N ASN A 182 -11.46 -24.17 6.25
CA ASN A 182 -10.40 -25.17 6.26
C ASN A 182 -10.58 -26.17 5.12
N SER A 183 -9.77 -26.04 4.07
CA SER A 183 -9.87 -26.92 2.90
C SER A 183 -9.47 -28.38 3.15
N ASP A 184 -8.98 -28.74 4.35
CA ASP A 184 -8.77 -30.15 4.71
C ASP A 184 -10.10 -30.91 4.95
N ASN A 185 -11.14 -30.20 5.38
CA ASN A 185 -12.43 -30.80 5.77
C ASN A 185 -13.66 -30.12 5.15
N GLN A 186 -13.49 -28.98 4.48
CA GLN A 186 -14.56 -28.24 3.81
C GLN A 186 -14.25 -28.12 2.33
N GLU A 187 -14.84 -29.02 1.52
CA GLU A 187 -14.56 -29.10 0.08
C GLU A 187 -14.92 -27.81 -0.66
N LYS A 188 -16.02 -27.16 -0.27
CA LYS A 188 -16.45 -25.89 -0.87
C LYS A 188 -15.38 -24.78 -0.80
N VAL A 189 -14.41 -24.84 0.13
CA VAL A 189 -13.33 -23.83 0.24
C VAL A 189 -12.46 -23.90 -1.02
N LEU A 190 -12.34 -25.10 -1.61
CA LEU A 190 -11.65 -25.32 -2.87
C LEU A 190 -12.44 -24.77 -4.07
N TYR A 191 -13.77 -24.61 -3.93
CA TYR A 191 -14.61 -24.00 -4.96
C TYR A 191 -14.36 -22.50 -4.99
N GLU A 192 -14.34 -21.86 -3.82
CA GLU A 192 -14.00 -20.44 -3.68
C GLU A 192 -12.57 -20.13 -4.16
N PHE A 193 -11.62 -21.07 -4.04
CA PHE A 193 -10.32 -20.90 -4.70
C PHE A 193 -10.45 -20.73 -6.22
N GLY A 194 -11.43 -21.35 -6.87
CA GLY A 194 -11.70 -21.22 -8.31
C GLY A 194 -12.18 -19.82 -8.67
N ASP A 195 -13.16 -19.31 -7.92
CA ASP A 195 -13.70 -17.96 -8.11
C ASP A 195 -12.60 -16.90 -7.88
N ILE A 196 -11.87 -17.00 -6.77
CA ILE A 196 -10.80 -16.05 -6.43
C ILE A 196 -9.62 -16.13 -7.40
N LEU A 197 -9.29 -17.34 -7.89
CA LEU A 197 -8.28 -17.49 -8.93
C LEU A 197 -8.73 -16.80 -10.22
N THR A 198 -10.01 -16.91 -10.59
CA THR A 198 -10.58 -16.25 -11.76
C THR A 198 -10.42 -14.74 -11.63
N ASP A 199 -10.92 -14.14 -10.54
CA ASP A 199 -10.79 -12.70 -10.30
C ASP A 199 -9.34 -12.23 -10.27
N SER A 200 -8.44 -13.05 -9.70
CA SER A 200 -7.02 -12.75 -9.64
C SER A 200 -6.39 -12.76 -11.03
N LEU A 201 -6.70 -13.74 -11.87
CA LEU A 201 -6.18 -13.83 -13.23
C LEU A 201 -6.76 -12.75 -14.13
N ASP A 202 -8.04 -12.41 -13.99
CA ASP A 202 -8.68 -11.32 -14.75
C ASP A 202 -7.97 -9.98 -14.53
N LEU A 203 -7.54 -9.73 -13.29
CA LEU A 203 -6.80 -8.53 -12.89
C LEU A 203 -5.31 -8.58 -13.28
N LEU A 204 -4.70 -9.77 -13.28
CA LEU A 204 -3.26 -9.92 -13.53
C LEU A 204 -2.92 -10.01 -15.01
N LEU A 205 -3.77 -10.64 -15.83
CA LEU A 205 -3.47 -10.92 -17.22
C LEU A 205 -3.75 -9.70 -18.10
N PRO A 206 -2.81 -9.27 -18.95
CA PRO A 206 -3.04 -8.17 -19.88
C PRO A 206 -4.05 -8.53 -20.97
N GLU A 207 -4.56 -7.52 -21.69
CA GLU A 207 -5.18 -7.73 -23.00
C GLU A 207 -4.14 -8.33 -23.98
N GLY A 208 -4.61 -9.09 -24.97
CA GLY A 208 -3.80 -9.82 -25.92
C GLY A 208 -3.66 -11.32 -25.59
N ASN A 209 -2.59 -11.93 -26.08
CA ASN A 209 -2.34 -13.37 -25.95
C ASN A 209 -1.59 -13.66 -24.64
N ASN A 210 -2.17 -14.54 -23.82
CA ASN A 210 -1.60 -15.00 -22.57
C ASN A 210 -1.29 -16.50 -22.63
N ILE A 211 -0.16 -16.90 -22.07
CA ILE A 211 0.21 -18.31 -21.93
C ILE A 211 0.35 -18.63 -20.45
N ILE A 212 -0.53 -19.51 -19.96
CA ILE A 212 -0.69 -19.83 -18.55
C ILE A 212 -0.22 -21.26 -18.31
N ALA A 213 0.91 -21.41 -17.63
CA ALA A 213 1.45 -22.71 -17.24
C ALA A 213 0.74 -23.23 -15.98
N VAL A 214 0.18 -24.44 -16.02
CA VAL A 214 -0.63 -24.99 -14.91
C VAL A 214 -0.03 -26.29 -14.38
N MET A 215 0.14 -26.36 -13.07
CA MET A 215 0.54 -27.59 -12.39
C MET A 215 -0.67 -28.48 -12.08
N GLY A 216 -0.47 -29.80 -12.14
CA GLY A 216 -1.47 -30.78 -11.67
C GLY A 216 -1.55 -30.86 -10.15
N GLY A 217 -2.65 -31.39 -9.63
CA GLY A 217 -2.91 -31.43 -8.18
C GLY A 217 -4.38 -31.73 -7.92
N THR A 218 -4.71 -32.33 -6.78
CA THR A 218 -6.12 -32.49 -6.38
C THR A 218 -6.75 -31.14 -6.08
N THR A 219 -6.04 -30.29 -5.33
CA THR A 219 -6.42 -28.88 -5.11
C THR A 219 -6.63 -28.16 -6.44
N MET A 220 -5.66 -28.26 -7.36
CA MET A 220 -5.73 -27.61 -8.67
C MET A 220 -6.90 -28.10 -9.54
N ALA A 221 -7.19 -29.40 -9.54
CA ALA A 221 -8.30 -29.97 -10.29
C ALA A 221 -9.66 -29.48 -9.79
N LEU A 222 -9.85 -29.45 -8.47
CA LEU A 222 -11.08 -28.92 -7.87
C LEU A 222 -11.21 -27.42 -8.10
N THR A 223 -10.13 -26.65 -7.92
CA THR A 223 -10.12 -25.23 -8.26
C THR A 223 -10.50 -24.98 -9.72
N ALA A 224 -9.97 -25.77 -10.67
CA ALA A 224 -10.26 -25.62 -12.10
C ALA A 224 -11.76 -25.80 -12.42
N GLU A 225 -12.46 -26.71 -11.73
CA GLU A 225 -13.89 -26.96 -11.96
C GLU A 225 -14.80 -25.77 -11.59
N HIS A 226 -14.31 -24.87 -10.75
CA HIS A 226 -15.04 -23.73 -10.21
C HIS A 226 -14.48 -22.38 -10.68
N MET A 227 -13.71 -22.37 -11.77
CA MET A 227 -13.31 -21.11 -12.40
C MET A 227 -14.46 -20.51 -13.22
N GLY A 228 -14.53 -19.18 -13.23
CA GLY A 228 -15.41 -18.42 -14.12
C GLY A 228 -14.76 -18.09 -15.46
N THR A 229 -15.44 -17.28 -16.27
CA THR A 229 -14.96 -16.85 -17.60
C THR A 229 -13.78 -15.88 -17.47
N LEU A 230 -12.71 -16.10 -18.26
CA LEU A 230 -11.56 -15.19 -18.39
C LEU A 230 -11.31 -14.74 -19.84
N GLU A 231 -11.86 -15.48 -20.80
CA GLU A 231 -11.75 -15.16 -22.22
C GLU A 231 -12.63 -13.95 -22.56
N THR A 232 -12.09 -13.01 -23.34
CA THR A 232 -12.83 -11.84 -23.84
C THR A 232 -12.46 -11.57 -25.30
N GLU A 233 -13.18 -10.66 -25.97
CA GLU A 233 -12.84 -10.27 -27.35
C GLU A 233 -11.42 -9.71 -27.51
N LYS A 234 -10.83 -9.16 -26.44
CA LYS A 234 -9.50 -8.54 -26.44
C LYS A 234 -8.44 -9.38 -25.72
N ARG A 235 -8.82 -10.49 -25.08
CA ARG A 235 -7.92 -11.30 -24.25
C ARG A 235 -8.09 -12.77 -24.58
N HIS A 236 -6.99 -13.38 -25.01
CA HIS A 236 -6.93 -14.78 -25.40
C HIS A 236 -6.00 -15.58 -24.51
N ASN A 237 -6.52 -16.63 -23.89
CA ASN A 237 -5.79 -17.38 -22.88
C ASN A 237 -5.50 -18.80 -23.35
N LEU A 238 -4.21 -19.14 -23.44
CA LEU A 238 -3.72 -20.48 -23.74
C LEU A 238 -3.17 -21.14 -22.47
N PHE A 239 -3.85 -22.20 -22.01
CA PHE A 239 -3.42 -23.01 -20.88
C PHE A 239 -2.50 -24.14 -21.35
N VAL A 240 -1.32 -24.25 -20.73
CA VAL A 240 -0.35 -25.30 -21.00
C VAL A 240 0.05 -26.00 -19.71
N PRO A 241 0.31 -27.32 -19.72
CA PRO A 241 0.75 -28.04 -18.54
C PRO A 241 2.18 -27.60 -18.17
N ALA A 242 2.40 -27.22 -16.92
CA ALA A 242 3.74 -26.87 -16.44
C ALA A 242 4.70 -28.08 -16.39
N ARG A 243 4.21 -29.31 -16.56
CA ARG A 243 5.03 -30.52 -16.66
C ARG A 243 4.34 -31.62 -17.46
N GLY A 244 5.14 -32.46 -18.10
CA GLY A 244 4.67 -33.72 -18.66
C GLY A 244 4.24 -34.69 -17.55
N GLY A 245 3.29 -35.57 -17.87
CA GLY A 245 2.90 -36.64 -16.96
C GLY A 245 1.60 -37.33 -17.33
N ILE A 246 1.69 -38.43 -18.09
CA ILE A 246 0.66 -39.46 -18.18
C ILE A 246 0.84 -40.39 -16.97
N GLY A 247 -0.06 -40.31 -15.99
CA GLY A 247 -0.07 -41.11 -14.75
C GLY A 247 -1.48 -41.58 -14.37
N GLU A 248 -1.67 -42.31 -13.27
CA GLU A 248 -2.95 -43.02 -13.03
C GLU A 248 -4.15 -42.14 -12.63
N ALA A 249 -3.93 -41.04 -11.89
CA ALA A 249 -5.01 -40.13 -11.49
C ALA A 249 -5.32 -39.11 -12.59
N MET A 250 -6.04 -39.55 -13.63
CA MET A 250 -6.31 -38.79 -14.85
C MET A 250 -6.81 -37.36 -14.58
N THR A 251 -7.74 -37.15 -13.64
CA THR A 251 -8.34 -35.84 -13.35
C THR A 251 -7.36 -34.83 -12.75
N ALA A 252 -6.35 -35.30 -12.02
CA ALA A 252 -5.42 -34.43 -11.30
C ALA A 252 -4.08 -34.22 -12.04
N GLN A 253 -3.97 -34.67 -13.29
CA GLN A 253 -2.82 -34.44 -14.17
C GLN A 253 -2.78 -32.99 -14.67
N ALA A 254 -1.58 -32.48 -14.95
CA ALA A 254 -1.43 -31.11 -15.47
C ALA A 254 -2.18 -30.90 -16.80
N ASN A 255 -2.18 -31.91 -17.69
CA ASN A 255 -2.93 -31.87 -18.95
C ASN A 255 -4.44 -31.69 -18.71
N SER A 256 -5.03 -32.54 -17.87
CA SER A 256 -6.46 -32.51 -17.56
C SER A 256 -6.86 -31.22 -16.87
N VAL A 257 -6.07 -30.77 -15.88
CA VAL A 257 -6.33 -29.50 -15.19
C VAL A 257 -6.27 -28.32 -16.18
N SER A 258 -5.27 -28.28 -17.06
CA SER A 258 -5.16 -27.21 -18.08
C SER A 258 -6.37 -27.22 -19.03
N ALA A 259 -6.83 -28.40 -19.44
CA ALA A 259 -8.00 -28.56 -20.30
C ALA A 259 -9.30 -28.11 -19.61
N VAL A 260 -9.49 -28.47 -18.34
CA VAL A 260 -10.66 -28.04 -17.55
C VAL A 260 -10.63 -26.52 -17.35
N MET A 261 -9.49 -25.95 -16.97
CA MET A 261 -9.35 -24.49 -16.82
C MET A 261 -9.70 -23.76 -18.12
N ALA A 262 -9.17 -24.21 -19.26
CA ALA A 262 -9.52 -23.64 -20.57
C ALA A 262 -11.02 -23.75 -20.85
N SER A 263 -11.63 -24.93 -20.66
CA SER A 263 -13.05 -25.14 -20.90
C SER A 263 -13.95 -24.27 -20.03
N LYS A 264 -13.60 -24.04 -18.77
CA LYS A 264 -14.39 -23.24 -17.82
C LYS A 264 -14.25 -21.75 -18.07
N THR A 265 -13.05 -21.34 -18.46
CA THR A 265 -12.70 -19.92 -18.67
C THR A 265 -13.01 -19.41 -20.07
N GLY A 266 -13.33 -20.31 -21.01
CA GLY A 266 -13.55 -19.99 -22.43
C GLY A 266 -12.27 -19.94 -23.28
N GLY A 267 -11.11 -20.26 -22.69
CA GLY A 267 -9.82 -20.23 -23.37
C GLY A 267 -9.48 -21.52 -24.14
N HIS A 268 -8.22 -21.62 -24.55
CA HIS A 268 -7.66 -22.76 -25.27
C HIS A 268 -6.65 -23.53 -24.41
N HIS A 269 -6.38 -24.79 -24.75
CA HIS A 269 -5.31 -25.54 -24.10
C HIS A 269 -4.45 -26.30 -25.11
N ARG A 270 -3.20 -26.56 -24.73
CA ARG A 270 -2.27 -27.42 -25.49
C ARG A 270 -1.65 -28.44 -24.53
N ALA A 271 -1.85 -29.72 -24.81
CA ALA A 271 -1.36 -30.81 -23.95
C ALA A 271 0.10 -31.19 -24.26
N LEU A 272 0.81 -31.65 -23.23
CA LEU A 272 2.16 -32.21 -23.30
C LEU A 272 2.08 -33.72 -23.02
N TYR A 273 2.14 -34.53 -24.08
CA TYR A 273 2.03 -35.99 -24.00
C TYR A 273 3.39 -36.64 -23.73
N VAL A 274 3.83 -36.55 -22.48
CA VAL A 274 5.09 -37.14 -22.02
C VAL A 274 4.80 -38.04 -20.81
N PRO A 275 5.31 -39.30 -20.78
CA PRO A 275 5.22 -40.17 -19.61
C PRO A 275 5.82 -39.52 -18.34
N GLU A 276 5.23 -39.77 -17.17
CA GLU A 276 5.73 -39.18 -15.91
C GLU A 276 7.08 -39.79 -15.48
N GLN A 277 7.32 -41.06 -15.83
CA GLN A 277 8.58 -41.76 -15.59
C GLN A 277 9.29 -42.04 -16.92
N LEU A 278 10.54 -41.61 -17.04
CA LEU A 278 11.35 -41.77 -18.25
C LEU A 278 12.73 -42.31 -17.88
N SER A 279 13.24 -43.25 -18.68
CA SER A 279 14.66 -43.57 -18.66
C SER A 279 15.46 -42.39 -19.25
N ARG A 280 16.76 -42.30 -18.96
CA ARG A 280 17.64 -41.24 -19.49
C ARG A 280 17.71 -41.25 -21.01
N GLU A 281 17.67 -42.44 -21.60
CA GLU A 281 17.72 -42.65 -23.05
C GLU A 281 16.45 -42.13 -23.71
N THR A 282 15.28 -42.48 -23.17
CA THR A 282 13.98 -42.01 -23.67
C THR A 282 13.79 -40.51 -23.47
N TYR A 283 14.32 -39.96 -22.37
CA TYR A 283 14.28 -38.53 -22.07
C TYR A 283 14.90 -37.68 -23.19
N ASN A 284 16.11 -38.05 -23.64
CA ASN A 284 16.81 -37.31 -24.68
C ASN A 284 16.10 -37.41 -26.03
N SER A 285 15.56 -38.59 -26.38
CA SER A 285 14.82 -38.78 -27.63
C SER A 285 13.53 -37.96 -27.67
N LEU A 286 12.76 -37.91 -26.57
CA LEU A 286 11.52 -37.13 -26.51
C LEU A 286 11.76 -35.62 -26.59
N LEU A 287 12.90 -35.12 -26.11
CA LEU A 287 13.27 -33.71 -26.24
C LEU A 287 13.57 -33.29 -27.69
N GLN A 288 13.80 -34.24 -28.60
CA GLN A 288 14.02 -33.96 -30.03
C GLN A 288 12.73 -34.00 -30.84
N GLU A 289 11.61 -34.46 -30.27
CA GLU A 289 10.34 -34.56 -30.96
C GLU A 289 9.73 -33.15 -31.17
N PRO A 290 9.43 -32.73 -32.43
CA PRO A 290 8.96 -31.38 -32.71
C PRO A 290 7.69 -30.99 -31.94
N SER A 291 6.74 -31.91 -31.78
CA SER A 291 5.50 -31.63 -31.04
C SER A 291 5.74 -31.41 -29.54
N ILE A 292 6.80 -31.99 -28.97
CA ILE A 292 7.19 -31.78 -27.57
C ILE A 292 7.92 -30.44 -27.44
N GLN A 293 8.84 -30.13 -28.37
CA GLN A 293 9.57 -28.86 -28.39
C GLN A 293 8.63 -27.65 -28.53
N GLU A 294 7.58 -27.77 -29.35
CA GLU A 294 6.55 -26.74 -29.50
C GLU A 294 5.92 -26.39 -28.14
N VAL A 295 5.47 -27.39 -27.38
CA VAL A 295 4.82 -27.17 -26.08
C VAL A 295 5.81 -26.72 -25.01
N LEU A 296 7.05 -27.22 -25.05
CA LEU A 296 8.12 -26.71 -24.17
C LEU A 296 8.41 -25.24 -24.42
N THR A 297 8.40 -24.80 -25.68
CA THR A 297 8.56 -23.39 -26.06
C THR A 297 7.41 -22.55 -25.49
N LEU A 298 6.17 -23.03 -25.58
CA LEU A 298 5.02 -22.36 -24.97
C LEU A 298 5.16 -22.26 -23.44
N ILE A 299 5.62 -23.31 -22.77
CA ILE A 299 5.88 -23.29 -21.33
C ILE A 299 6.95 -22.25 -20.99
N GLU A 300 8.03 -22.15 -21.78
CA GLU A 300 9.09 -21.16 -21.59
C GLU A 300 8.61 -19.71 -21.80
N GLN A 301 7.67 -19.52 -22.73
CA GLN A 301 7.04 -18.22 -23.04
C GLN A 301 5.86 -17.88 -22.11
N SER A 302 5.57 -18.72 -21.12
CA SER A 302 4.48 -18.47 -20.19
C SER A 302 4.66 -17.15 -19.44
N ASN A 303 3.61 -16.33 -19.46
CA ASN A 303 3.58 -15.06 -18.74
C ASN A 303 2.93 -15.21 -17.35
N CYS A 304 2.22 -16.32 -17.12
CA CYS A 304 1.64 -16.69 -15.85
C CYS A 304 1.86 -18.16 -15.53
N VAL A 305 2.03 -18.48 -14.26
CA VAL A 305 2.03 -19.86 -13.76
C VAL A 305 1.10 -20.00 -12.56
N VAL A 306 0.27 -21.03 -12.58
CA VAL A 306 -0.62 -21.38 -11.47
C VAL A 306 -0.21 -22.74 -10.92
N HIS A 307 0.11 -22.78 -9.63
CA HIS A 307 0.55 -24.01 -8.98
C HIS A 307 0.00 -24.18 -7.57
N SER A 308 0.14 -25.39 -7.02
CA SER A 308 -0.16 -25.69 -5.62
C SER A 308 1.08 -26.18 -4.88
N ILE A 309 1.01 -26.16 -3.55
CA ILE A 309 2.04 -26.66 -2.65
C ILE A 309 1.54 -27.98 -2.06
N GLY A 310 2.33 -29.04 -2.22
CA GLY A 310 2.03 -30.39 -1.77
C GLY A 310 2.76 -30.74 -0.47
N ARG A 311 2.21 -31.70 0.27
CA ARG A 311 2.93 -32.36 1.38
C ARG A 311 3.85 -33.41 0.79
N ALA A 312 5.13 -33.42 1.19
CA ALA A 312 6.16 -34.29 0.63
C ALA A 312 5.72 -35.77 0.51
N LEU A 313 5.43 -36.43 1.63
CA LEU A 313 5.09 -37.86 1.63
C LEU A 313 3.81 -38.20 0.86
N HIS A 314 2.82 -37.30 0.88
CA HIS A 314 1.58 -37.48 0.12
C HIS A 314 1.85 -37.41 -1.39
N MET A 315 2.69 -36.46 -1.82
CA MET A 315 3.08 -36.32 -3.23
C MET A 315 3.97 -37.47 -3.70
N ALA A 316 4.86 -37.96 -2.85
CA ALA A 316 5.72 -39.11 -3.15
C ALA A 316 4.91 -40.40 -3.33
N ALA A 317 3.97 -40.68 -2.41
CA ALA A 317 3.06 -41.82 -2.53
C ALA A 317 2.19 -41.74 -3.79
N ARG A 318 1.64 -40.56 -4.10
CA ARG A 318 0.85 -40.33 -5.32
C ARG A 318 1.65 -40.58 -6.59
N ARG A 319 2.96 -40.32 -6.58
CA ARG A 319 3.87 -40.56 -7.71
C ARG A 319 4.44 -41.97 -7.76
N LYS A 320 4.03 -42.87 -6.85
CA LYS A 320 4.56 -44.24 -6.71
C LYS A 320 6.09 -44.27 -6.63
N MET A 321 6.67 -43.35 -5.86
CA MET A 321 8.11 -43.38 -5.57
C MET A 321 8.46 -44.68 -4.84
N SER A 322 9.68 -45.18 -5.04
CA SER A 322 10.09 -46.48 -4.47
C SER A 322 10.13 -46.42 -2.94
N ASP A 323 10.09 -47.59 -2.29
CA ASP A 323 10.19 -47.66 -0.83
C ASP A 323 11.51 -47.04 -0.32
N ASP A 324 12.61 -47.21 -1.06
CA ASP A 324 13.90 -46.59 -0.74
C ASP A 324 13.85 -45.06 -0.82
N GLU A 325 13.21 -44.50 -1.87
CA GLU A 325 13.02 -43.05 -1.99
C GLU A 325 12.10 -42.51 -0.89
N MET A 326 11.07 -43.27 -0.51
CA MET A 326 10.17 -42.92 0.59
C MET A 326 10.88 -42.89 1.94
N VAL A 327 11.78 -43.85 2.20
CA VAL A 327 12.62 -43.88 3.40
C VAL A 327 13.59 -42.69 3.40
N MET A 328 14.24 -42.41 2.27
CA MET A 328 15.15 -41.27 2.12
C MET A 328 14.44 -39.93 2.40
N LEU A 329 13.24 -39.71 1.86
CA LEU A 329 12.47 -38.48 2.13
C LEU A 329 12.10 -38.33 3.60
N LYS A 330 11.79 -39.43 4.30
CA LYS A 330 11.53 -39.41 5.75
C LYS A 330 12.79 -39.10 6.55
N GLN A 331 13.93 -39.73 6.21
CA GLN A 331 15.21 -39.51 6.89
C GLN A 331 15.70 -38.07 6.74
N ASN A 332 15.48 -37.46 5.58
CA ASN A 332 15.83 -36.06 5.31
C ASN A 332 14.73 -35.07 5.73
N ASN A 333 13.73 -35.50 6.51
CA ASN A 333 12.67 -34.65 7.04
C ASN A 333 11.92 -33.82 5.97
N ALA A 334 11.67 -34.39 4.79
CA ALA A 334 10.94 -33.71 3.73
C ALA A 334 9.51 -33.38 4.18
N VAL A 335 9.11 -32.10 4.10
CA VAL A 335 7.76 -31.64 4.48
C VAL A 335 6.97 -31.08 3.32
N ALA A 336 7.62 -30.48 2.33
CA ALA A 336 6.97 -29.84 1.19
C ALA A 336 7.38 -30.47 -0.14
N GLU A 337 6.49 -30.39 -1.12
CA GLU A 337 6.80 -30.63 -2.52
C GLU A 337 6.19 -29.52 -3.39
N SER A 338 7.00 -28.97 -4.29
CA SER A 338 6.53 -28.04 -5.32
C SER A 338 7.48 -28.12 -6.51
N PHE A 339 6.94 -28.05 -7.72
CA PHE A 339 7.72 -28.16 -8.96
C PHE A 339 8.68 -29.38 -8.99
N GLY A 340 8.34 -30.51 -8.37
CA GLY A 340 9.18 -31.71 -8.37
C GLY A 340 10.37 -31.65 -7.41
N TYR A 341 10.48 -30.58 -6.65
CA TYR A 341 11.46 -30.38 -5.58
C TYR A 341 10.81 -30.72 -4.25
N PHE A 342 11.50 -31.52 -3.45
CA PHE A 342 11.16 -31.80 -2.06
C PHE A 342 12.01 -30.92 -1.17
N PHE A 343 11.37 -30.35 -0.14
CA PHE A 343 12.02 -29.44 0.80
C PHE A 343 11.84 -29.92 2.23
N ASP A 344 12.86 -29.73 3.06
CA ASP A 344 12.74 -29.85 4.52
C ASP A 344 12.05 -28.62 5.14
N GLU A 345 11.90 -28.58 6.47
CA GLU A 345 11.30 -27.42 7.17
C GLU A 345 12.12 -26.13 7.02
N GLU A 346 13.43 -26.27 6.77
CA GLU A 346 14.31 -25.14 6.54
C GLU A 346 14.22 -24.59 5.12
N GLY A 347 13.51 -25.27 4.23
CA GLY A 347 13.38 -24.91 2.83
C GLY A 347 14.56 -25.41 1.98
N GLU A 348 15.46 -26.23 2.53
CA GLU A 348 16.55 -26.79 1.75
C GLU A 348 16.03 -27.92 0.85
N VAL A 349 16.56 -27.99 -0.37
CA VAL A 349 16.16 -29.01 -1.33
C VAL A 349 16.78 -30.35 -0.94
N VAL A 350 15.94 -31.29 -0.55
CA VAL A 350 16.37 -32.64 -0.15
C VAL A 350 16.36 -33.63 -1.30
N TYR A 351 15.47 -33.45 -2.27
CA TYR A 351 15.38 -34.31 -3.46
C TYR A 351 14.74 -33.58 -4.63
N LYS A 352 15.13 -33.95 -5.85
CA LYS A 352 14.56 -33.42 -7.10
C LYS A 352 14.25 -34.57 -8.06
N ILE A 353 13.02 -34.61 -8.54
CA ILE A 353 12.61 -35.59 -9.56
C ILE A 353 13.09 -35.14 -10.95
N PRO A 354 13.76 -36.02 -11.71
CA PRO A 354 14.04 -35.79 -13.14
C PRO A 354 12.73 -35.71 -13.93
N ARG A 355 12.51 -34.62 -14.69
CA ARG A 355 11.26 -34.43 -15.45
C ARG A 355 11.41 -33.48 -16.64
N ILE A 356 10.46 -33.58 -17.57
CA ILE A 356 10.31 -32.67 -18.72
C ILE A 356 9.23 -31.63 -18.38
N GLY A 357 9.59 -30.35 -18.46
CA GLY A 357 8.72 -29.20 -18.16
C GLY A 357 9.37 -28.15 -17.26
N LEU A 358 8.54 -27.28 -16.71
CA LEU A 358 8.93 -26.11 -15.93
C LEU A 358 9.67 -26.51 -14.64
N GLN A 359 10.87 -25.94 -14.42
CA GLN A 359 11.64 -26.13 -13.20
C GLN A 359 11.55 -24.89 -12.32
N LEU A 360 11.81 -25.04 -11.01
CA LEU A 360 11.72 -23.96 -10.03
C LEU A 360 12.57 -22.72 -10.41
N LYS A 361 13.73 -22.93 -11.05
CA LYS A 361 14.60 -21.86 -11.55
C LYS A 361 13.96 -21.06 -12.70
N ASP A 362 13.10 -21.69 -13.50
CA ASP A 362 12.45 -21.08 -14.66
C ASP A 362 11.26 -20.24 -14.22
N VAL A 363 10.60 -20.64 -13.12
CA VAL A 363 9.53 -19.88 -12.45
C VAL A 363 10.00 -18.46 -12.07
N GLN A 364 11.30 -18.29 -11.78
CA GLN A 364 11.89 -16.97 -11.47
C GLN A 364 11.92 -16.01 -12.67
N LYS A 365 11.55 -16.44 -13.88
CA LYS A 365 11.49 -15.57 -15.06
C LYS A 365 10.05 -15.20 -15.44
N ILE A 366 9.06 -15.87 -14.84
CA ILE A 366 7.66 -15.71 -15.19
C ILE A 366 7.09 -14.48 -14.45
N PRO A 367 6.46 -13.52 -15.16
CA PRO A 367 5.91 -12.29 -14.58
C PRO A 367 4.88 -12.52 -13.48
N HIS A 368 3.94 -13.46 -13.69
CA HIS A 368 2.85 -13.73 -12.75
C HIS A 368 2.96 -15.15 -12.20
N VAL A 369 3.05 -15.29 -10.87
CA VAL A 369 3.14 -16.59 -10.18
C VAL A 369 2.05 -16.66 -9.12
N VAL A 370 1.08 -17.55 -9.31
CA VAL A 370 -0.04 -17.77 -8.40
C VAL A 370 0.12 -19.12 -7.71
N ALA A 371 0.20 -19.10 -6.38
CA ALA A 371 0.28 -20.28 -5.53
C ALA A 371 -1.03 -20.49 -4.79
N ILE A 372 -1.64 -21.68 -4.92
CA ILE A 372 -2.90 -22.04 -4.28
C ILE A 372 -2.63 -23.13 -3.25
N ALA A 373 -2.82 -22.81 -1.98
CA ALA A 373 -2.69 -23.78 -0.91
C ALA A 373 -3.63 -23.42 0.25
N GLY A 374 -4.18 -24.44 0.89
CA GLY A 374 -5.08 -24.29 2.03
C GLY A 374 -5.05 -25.55 2.87
N GLY A 375 -5.60 -25.44 4.08
CA GLY A 375 -5.70 -26.53 5.03
C GLY A 375 -4.62 -26.49 6.11
N LYS A 376 -5.01 -26.81 7.34
CA LYS A 376 -4.11 -26.92 8.50
C LYS A 376 -2.96 -27.89 8.22
N THR A 377 -3.22 -28.99 7.50
CA THR A 377 -2.21 -30.00 7.20
C THR A 377 -1.10 -29.52 6.27
N LYS A 378 -1.32 -28.45 5.49
CA LYS A 378 -0.35 -27.88 4.55
C LYS A 378 0.49 -26.74 5.13
N ALA A 379 0.19 -26.24 6.34
CA ALA A 379 0.88 -25.08 6.92
C ALA A 379 2.42 -25.21 6.93
N LYS A 380 2.94 -26.37 7.36
CA LYS A 380 4.39 -26.65 7.32
C LYS A 380 4.96 -26.63 5.90
N ALA A 381 4.24 -27.24 4.96
CA ALA A 381 4.67 -27.32 3.57
C ALA A 381 4.70 -25.93 2.90
N ILE A 382 3.70 -25.09 3.18
CA ILE A 382 3.66 -23.70 2.73
C ILE A 382 4.88 -22.97 3.27
N ARG A 383 5.10 -22.97 4.59
CA ARG A 383 6.23 -22.27 5.22
C ARG A 383 7.59 -22.65 4.63
N ALA A 384 7.82 -23.94 4.42
CA ALA A 384 9.05 -24.45 3.79
C ALA A 384 9.21 -23.97 2.34
N TYR A 385 8.16 -24.09 1.53
CA TYR A 385 8.20 -23.64 0.12
C TYR A 385 8.41 -22.13 0.00
N MET A 386 7.81 -21.31 0.87
CA MET A 386 7.88 -19.84 0.77
C MET A 386 9.31 -19.29 0.84
N LYS A 387 10.24 -20.01 1.49
CA LYS A 387 11.66 -19.65 1.49
C LYS A 387 12.29 -19.71 0.08
N ASN A 388 11.73 -20.54 -0.80
CA ASN A 388 12.12 -20.71 -2.20
C ASN A 388 11.17 -20.09 -3.21
N ALA A 389 10.06 -19.49 -2.76
CA ALA A 389 9.09 -18.88 -3.66
C ALA A 389 9.74 -17.79 -4.54
N PRO A 390 9.44 -17.71 -5.84
CA PRO A 390 10.02 -16.73 -6.75
C PRO A 390 9.92 -15.29 -6.23
N LYS A 391 10.89 -14.45 -6.61
CA LYS A 391 10.91 -13.03 -6.21
C LYS A 391 9.71 -12.24 -6.74
N GLN A 392 9.01 -12.74 -7.77
CA GLN A 392 7.78 -12.20 -8.35
C GLN A 392 6.52 -12.58 -7.57
N THR A 393 6.54 -13.74 -6.89
CA THR A 393 5.58 -14.05 -5.82
C THR A 393 5.86 -13.17 -4.60
N ARG A 394 7.14 -12.84 -4.40
CA ARG A 394 7.59 -11.78 -3.49
C ARG A 394 7.30 -10.40 -4.08
N LYS A 395 7.25 -9.38 -3.23
CA LYS A 395 6.88 -8.01 -3.61
C LYS A 395 7.86 -7.44 -4.67
N SER A 396 7.61 -7.66 -5.96
CA SER A 396 8.12 -6.79 -7.03
C SER A 396 7.20 -5.59 -7.08
N LEU A 397 7.54 -4.54 -6.33
CA LEU A 397 6.90 -3.24 -6.47
C LEU A 397 7.09 -2.76 -7.90
N MET A 398 6.00 -2.37 -8.58
CA MET A 398 6.13 -1.30 -9.56
C MET A 398 6.75 -0.13 -8.79
N THR A 399 8.02 0.15 -9.07
CA THR A 399 8.77 1.10 -8.28
C THR A 399 8.33 2.49 -8.70
N VAL A 400 7.76 3.25 -7.77
CA VAL A 400 7.36 4.64 -7.98
C VAL A 400 8.63 5.45 -8.20
N LYS A 401 8.79 6.00 -9.40
CA LYS A 401 9.92 6.86 -9.75
C LYS A 401 9.65 8.29 -9.30
N VAL A 402 10.51 8.81 -8.44
CA VAL A 402 10.40 10.14 -7.83
C VAL A 402 11.47 11.06 -8.40
N GLY A 403 11.05 12.28 -8.75
CA GLY A 403 11.94 13.40 -8.97
C GLY A 403 11.89 14.36 -7.78
N ILE A 404 13.04 14.79 -7.27
CA ILE A 404 13.11 15.77 -6.17
C ILE A 404 13.55 17.12 -6.72
N ASN A 405 12.72 18.15 -6.55
CA ASN A 405 13.02 19.50 -7.00
C ASN A 405 13.31 20.43 -5.80
N GLY A 406 14.58 20.76 -5.60
CA GLY A 406 15.13 21.42 -4.43
C GLY A 406 15.78 20.40 -3.49
N PHE A 407 17.10 20.32 -3.49
CA PHE A 407 17.90 19.37 -2.71
C PHE A 407 18.49 20.00 -1.43
N GLY A 408 17.67 20.85 -0.79
CA GLY A 408 17.91 21.42 0.53
C GLY A 408 17.69 20.40 1.66
N ARG A 409 17.39 20.87 2.88
CA ARG A 409 17.15 20.01 4.06
C ARG A 409 16.11 18.93 3.79
N ILE A 410 14.87 19.31 3.46
CA ILE A 410 13.78 18.36 3.22
C ILE A 410 14.06 17.45 2.02
N GLY A 411 14.60 17.99 0.92
CA GLY A 411 14.92 17.20 -0.27
C GLY A 411 15.94 16.08 0.00
N ARG A 412 17.02 16.39 0.73
CA ARG A 412 18.02 15.38 1.12
C ARG A 412 17.47 14.36 2.09
N LEU A 413 16.69 14.78 3.08
CA LEU A 413 16.12 13.84 4.05
C LEU A 413 15.04 12.97 3.40
N ALA A 414 14.22 13.51 2.49
CA ALA A 414 13.28 12.72 1.70
C ALA A 414 14.01 11.67 0.88
N PHE A 415 15.13 12.05 0.24
CA PHE A 415 15.98 11.11 -0.47
C PHE A 415 16.51 10.01 0.45
N ARG A 416 17.05 10.36 1.64
CA ARG A 416 17.53 9.39 2.64
C ARG A 416 16.42 8.46 3.07
N ARG A 417 15.25 9.00 3.44
CA ARG A 417 14.10 8.23 3.92
C ARG A 417 13.57 7.28 2.86
N ILE A 418 13.53 7.69 1.59
CA ILE A 418 13.10 6.84 0.47
C ILE A 418 14.02 5.61 0.30
N GLN A 419 15.30 5.68 0.70
CA GLN A 419 16.18 4.49 0.64
C GLN A 419 15.70 3.35 1.54
N ASP A 420 15.00 3.67 2.62
CA ASP A 420 14.46 2.71 3.58
C ASP A 420 13.02 2.27 3.25
N VAL A 421 12.41 2.83 2.19
CA VAL A 421 11.02 2.56 1.81
C VAL A 421 10.98 1.73 0.54
N ALA A 422 10.60 0.46 0.68
CA ALA A 422 10.51 -0.46 -0.44
C ALA A 422 9.40 -0.04 -1.41
N GLY A 423 9.77 0.22 -2.67
CA GLY A 423 8.81 0.45 -3.76
C GLY A 423 8.77 1.86 -4.29
N ILE A 424 9.66 2.71 -3.80
CA ILE A 424 9.85 4.08 -4.25
C ILE A 424 11.34 4.23 -4.55
N GLU A 425 11.67 4.88 -5.66
CA GLU A 425 13.06 5.20 -5.97
C GLU A 425 13.17 6.62 -6.51
N VAL A 426 14.23 7.32 -6.11
CA VAL A 426 14.54 8.63 -6.67
C VAL A 426 15.38 8.43 -7.92
N VAL A 427 14.92 8.96 -9.05
CA VAL A 427 15.60 8.82 -10.35
C VAL A 427 16.26 10.12 -10.81
N ALA A 428 15.83 11.25 -10.27
CA ALA A 428 16.37 12.55 -10.61
C ALA A 428 16.23 13.53 -9.45
N ILE A 429 17.20 14.43 -9.35
CA ILE A 429 17.23 15.55 -8.43
C ILE A 429 17.48 16.82 -9.26
N ASN A 430 16.81 17.90 -8.91
CA ASN A 430 17.02 19.21 -9.49
C ASN A 430 17.35 20.22 -8.38
N ASP A 431 18.46 20.95 -8.49
CA ASP A 431 18.86 22.00 -7.56
C ASP A 431 19.75 23.05 -8.26
N LEU A 432 19.97 24.22 -7.66
CA LEU A 432 20.82 25.26 -8.25
C LEU A 432 22.33 24.98 -8.10
N THR A 433 22.69 23.97 -7.31
CA THR A 433 24.09 23.67 -6.93
C THR A 433 24.65 22.46 -7.69
N ASP A 434 25.98 22.38 -7.82
CA ASP A 434 26.63 21.26 -8.52
C ASP A 434 26.49 19.90 -7.81
N ALA A 435 26.61 18.82 -8.59
CA ALA A 435 26.47 17.44 -8.08
C ALA A 435 27.46 17.12 -6.95
N LYS A 436 28.66 17.71 -6.97
CA LYS A 436 29.72 17.48 -5.98
C LYS A 436 29.33 18.01 -4.60
N MET A 437 28.82 19.24 -4.54
CA MET A 437 28.33 19.85 -3.31
C MET A 437 27.10 19.10 -2.78
N LEU A 438 26.13 18.79 -3.65
CA LEU A 438 24.93 18.04 -3.26
C LEU A 438 25.26 16.66 -2.68
N ALA A 439 26.19 15.94 -3.30
CA ALA A 439 26.67 14.65 -2.80
C ALA A 439 27.37 14.79 -1.44
N HIS A 440 28.18 15.84 -1.24
CA HIS A 440 28.81 16.10 0.06
C HIS A 440 27.77 16.34 1.15
N LEU A 441 26.79 17.22 0.90
CA LEU A 441 25.70 17.52 1.83
C LEU A 441 24.76 16.33 2.06
N LEU A 442 24.65 15.41 1.09
CA LEU A 442 23.93 14.15 1.27
C LEU A 442 24.70 13.22 2.20
N LYS A 443 26.03 13.10 2.08
CA LYS A 443 26.86 12.22 2.91
C LYS A 443 26.96 12.68 4.36
N TYR A 444 27.12 13.99 4.57
CA TYR A 444 27.39 14.58 5.88
C TYR A 444 26.27 15.54 6.28
N ASP A 445 25.53 15.17 7.33
CA ASP A 445 24.43 15.97 7.87
C ASP A 445 24.65 16.19 9.36
N THR A 446 24.70 17.46 9.79
CA THR A 446 25.02 17.84 11.17
C THR A 446 23.98 17.31 12.17
N THR A 447 22.69 17.39 11.83
CA THR A 447 21.60 17.01 12.75
C THR A 447 21.14 15.58 12.55
N GLN A 448 21.19 15.06 11.32
CA GLN A 448 20.65 13.75 10.95
C GLN A 448 21.75 12.69 10.72
N GLY A 449 22.98 12.99 11.09
CA GLY A 449 24.12 12.07 11.04
C GLY A 449 24.63 11.76 9.62
N ARG A 450 25.57 10.82 9.55
CA ARG A 450 26.13 10.35 8.27
C ARG A 450 25.09 9.54 7.50
N PHE A 451 25.10 9.68 6.19
CA PHE A 451 24.26 8.83 5.34
C PHE A 451 24.67 7.36 5.46
N ASN A 452 23.67 6.49 5.65
CA ASN A 452 23.86 5.05 5.74
C ASN A 452 23.91 4.43 4.33
N GLY A 453 25.04 4.61 3.63
CA GLY A 453 25.22 4.10 2.28
C GLY A 453 26.42 4.70 1.57
N THR A 454 26.58 4.35 0.30
CA THR A 454 27.63 4.90 -0.56
C THR A 454 27.07 6.00 -1.46
N VAL A 455 27.89 7.03 -1.69
CA VAL A 455 27.59 8.13 -2.63
C VAL A 455 28.87 8.45 -3.40
N GLU A 456 28.81 8.27 -4.72
CA GLU A 456 29.90 8.47 -5.66
C GLU A 456 29.47 9.49 -6.74
N VAL A 457 30.29 10.50 -7.00
CA VAL A 457 29.95 11.59 -7.92
C VAL A 457 30.41 11.25 -9.33
N HIS A 458 29.54 11.47 -10.31
CA HIS A 458 29.84 11.37 -11.74
C HIS A 458 29.46 12.68 -12.45
N GLU A 459 29.86 12.84 -13.70
CA GLU A 459 29.54 14.04 -14.48
C GLU A 459 28.02 14.10 -14.77
N GLY A 460 27.32 15.12 -14.25
CA GLY A 460 25.84 15.23 -14.29
C GLY A 460 25.07 14.21 -13.43
N SER A 461 25.84 13.37 -12.73
CA SER A 461 25.52 12.16 -11.95
C SER A 461 25.76 12.19 -10.45
N PHE A 462 25.02 11.43 -9.62
CA PHE A 462 25.70 10.66 -8.57
C PHE A 462 25.09 9.28 -8.38
N ASN A 463 25.95 8.31 -8.10
CA ASN A 463 25.59 6.93 -7.79
C ASN A 463 25.38 6.79 -6.28
N VAL A 464 24.21 6.33 -5.87
CA VAL A 464 23.87 6.02 -4.48
C VAL A 464 23.57 4.55 -4.34
N ASN A 465 24.29 3.84 -3.48
CA ASN A 465 24.10 2.39 -3.25
C ASN A 465 24.07 1.58 -4.56
N GLY A 466 24.90 1.96 -5.54
CA GLY A 466 24.98 1.31 -6.86
C GLY A 466 23.88 1.71 -7.86
N LYS A 467 23.03 2.70 -7.55
CA LYS A 467 22.01 3.23 -8.46
C LYS A 467 22.34 4.66 -8.89
N GLU A 468 22.20 4.93 -10.20
CA GLU A 468 22.40 6.25 -10.76
C GLU A 468 21.21 7.19 -10.47
N VAL A 469 21.51 8.40 -10.01
CA VAL A 469 20.54 9.48 -9.81
C VAL A 469 20.99 10.70 -10.62
N LYS A 470 20.16 11.14 -11.57
CA LYS A 470 20.48 12.30 -12.42
C LYS A 470 20.41 13.60 -11.63
N VAL A 471 21.34 14.52 -11.89
CA VAL A 471 21.35 15.86 -11.28
C VAL A 471 21.08 16.90 -12.35
N LEU A 472 20.05 17.71 -12.13
CA LEU A 472 19.59 18.78 -13.01
C LEU A 472 19.74 20.14 -12.31
N ALA A 473 19.85 21.23 -13.07
CA ALA A 473 20.09 22.57 -12.54
C ALA A 473 19.09 23.64 -13.04
N ASN A 474 17.81 23.47 -12.72
CA ASN A 474 16.70 24.34 -13.11
C ASN A 474 16.00 25.00 -11.89
N ARG A 475 15.16 26.04 -12.11
CA ARG A 475 14.63 27.01 -11.11
C ARG A 475 13.66 26.43 -10.02
N PHE A 476 13.23 27.27 -9.08
CA PHE A 476 12.33 26.97 -7.93
C PHE A 476 10.82 26.96 -8.26
N PHE A 477 10.02 26.08 -7.61
CA PHE A 477 8.58 25.91 -7.88
C PHE A 477 7.68 25.70 -6.63
N THR A 478 7.34 26.77 -5.91
CA THR A 478 6.52 26.70 -4.66
C THR A 478 5.06 27.18 -4.80
N SER A 479 4.58 27.49 -6.01
CA SER A 479 3.16 27.77 -6.29
C SER A 479 2.57 26.71 -7.20
N LYS A 480 1.24 26.61 -7.28
CA LYS A 480 0.56 25.67 -8.19
C LYS A 480 1.01 25.85 -9.64
N GLU A 481 0.93 27.08 -10.17
CA GLU A 481 1.32 27.41 -11.56
C GLU A 481 2.77 27.02 -11.87
N LYS A 482 3.65 27.17 -10.88
CA LYS A 482 5.05 26.78 -10.97
C LYS A 482 5.23 25.27 -10.88
N ALA A 483 4.51 24.60 -9.98
CA ALA A 483 4.57 23.14 -9.80
C ALA A 483 3.97 22.38 -11.00
N GLU A 484 2.95 22.94 -11.66
CA GLU A 484 2.37 22.39 -12.90
C GLU A 484 3.37 22.35 -14.07
N LEU A 485 4.46 23.13 -14.01
CA LEU A 485 5.54 23.00 -15.00
C LEU A 485 6.17 21.60 -14.97
N HIS A 486 6.16 20.91 -13.84
CA HIS A 486 6.60 19.51 -13.77
C HIS A 486 5.62 18.57 -14.48
N LEU A 487 4.31 18.84 -14.40
CA LEU A 487 3.31 18.07 -15.14
C LEU A 487 3.49 18.27 -16.66
N LYS A 488 3.72 19.51 -17.09
CA LYS A 488 4.04 19.83 -18.50
C LYS A 488 5.36 19.21 -18.96
N ALA A 489 6.33 19.07 -18.07
CA ALA A 489 7.60 18.39 -18.33
C ALA A 489 7.50 16.85 -18.32
N GLY A 490 6.31 16.28 -18.10
CA GLY A 490 6.03 14.85 -18.20
C GLY A 490 5.90 14.10 -16.87
N ALA A 491 5.96 14.78 -15.72
CA ALA A 491 5.62 14.15 -14.44
C ALA A 491 4.11 13.85 -14.39
N LYS A 492 3.74 12.68 -13.86
CA LYS A 492 2.31 12.30 -13.76
C LYS A 492 1.59 12.99 -12.59
N ARG A 493 2.32 13.29 -11.52
CA ARG A 493 1.81 13.82 -10.23
C ARG A 493 2.87 14.70 -9.56
N VAL A 494 2.46 15.66 -8.73
CA VAL A 494 3.36 16.56 -7.98
C VAL A 494 2.89 16.73 -6.53
N VAL A 495 3.82 16.62 -5.58
CA VAL A 495 3.62 16.89 -4.15
C VAL A 495 4.48 18.09 -3.75
N ILE A 496 3.87 19.18 -3.28
CA ILE A 496 4.59 20.34 -2.75
C ILE A 496 4.87 20.12 -1.26
N SER A 497 6.13 20.28 -0.85
CA SER A 497 6.58 20.24 0.55
C SER A 497 6.33 21.57 1.30
N ALA A 498 5.17 22.19 1.04
CA ALA A 498 4.67 23.45 1.59
C ALA A 498 3.16 23.60 1.28
N PRO A 499 2.40 24.49 1.96
CA PRO A 499 0.96 24.73 1.70
C PRO A 499 0.61 25.02 0.21
N GLY A 500 -0.47 24.43 -0.35
CA GLY A 500 -0.88 24.51 -1.78
C GLY A 500 -2.32 24.02 -2.11
N LYS A 501 -2.75 23.99 -3.41
CA LYS A 501 -4.10 23.56 -3.91
C LYS A 501 -4.05 22.67 -5.21
N GLU A 502 -5.10 21.85 -5.44
CA GLU A 502 -5.24 20.55 -6.17
C GLU A 502 -4.77 20.31 -7.65
N THR A 503 -4.69 19.01 -8.04
CA THR A 503 -3.79 18.22 -8.98
C THR A 503 -2.33 18.16 -8.56
N VAL A 504 -1.93 19.20 -7.85
CA VAL A 504 -0.75 19.28 -7.03
C VAL A 504 -1.24 19.21 -5.59
N ILE A 505 -0.76 18.24 -4.80
CA ILE A 505 -1.13 18.14 -3.38
C ILE A 505 -0.08 18.83 -2.51
N SER A 506 -0.49 19.24 -1.33
CA SER A 506 0.38 19.84 -0.33
C SER A 506 0.59 18.89 0.84
N GLY A 507 1.85 18.69 1.25
CA GLY A 507 2.18 18.02 2.51
C GLY A 507 1.95 18.88 3.76
N ALA A 508 1.33 20.05 3.62
CA ALA A 508 1.24 21.10 4.64
C ALA A 508 2.62 21.53 5.19
N SER A 509 2.68 22.02 6.42
CA SER A 509 3.92 22.41 7.11
C SER A 509 4.32 21.40 8.20
N CYS A 510 5.56 21.47 8.70
CA CYS A 510 6.03 20.66 9.83
C CYS A 510 5.14 20.86 11.07
N THR A 511 4.83 22.10 11.45
CA THR A 511 3.96 22.40 12.59
C THR A 511 2.51 21.94 12.34
N THR A 512 2.00 21.98 11.11
CA THR A 512 0.66 21.44 10.79
C THR A 512 0.61 19.92 11.02
N ASN A 513 1.64 19.19 10.60
CA ASN A 513 1.73 17.74 10.82
C ASN A 513 1.84 17.38 12.31
N CYS A 514 2.49 18.24 13.11
CA CYS A 514 2.51 18.09 14.57
C CYS A 514 1.12 18.35 15.20
N LEU A 515 0.50 19.48 14.85
CA LEU A 515 -0.74 19.96 15.46
C LEU A 515 -1.96 19.11 15.09
N ALA A 516 -2.08 18.67 13.83
CA ALA A 516 -3.28 18.05 13.30
C ALA A 516 -3.77 16.81 14.07
N PRO A 517 -2.95 15.76 14.34
CA PRO A 517 -3.45 14.59 15.05
C PRO A 517 -3.91 14.91 16.48
N MET A 518 -3.19 15.79 17.18
CA MET A 518 -3.55 16.25 18.53
C MET A 518 -4.86 17.04 18.53
N ALA A 519 -5.00 18.02 17.63
CA ALA A 519 -6.21 18.82 17.52
C ALA A 519 -7.42 18.00 17.05
N LYS A 520 -7.21 17.02 16.16
CA LYS A 520 -8.26 16.10 15.70
C LYS A 520 -8.76 15.23 16.84
N ALA A 521 -7.86 14.66 17.64
CA ALA A 521 -8.23 13.85 18.80
C ALA A 521 -9.06 14.65 19.83
N LEU A 522 -8.69 15.90 20.10
CA LEU A 522 -9.50 16.79 20.95
C LEU A 522 -10.88 17.08 20.35
N GLN A 523 -10.91 17.43 19.06
CA GLN A 523 -12.15 17.76 18.35
C GLN A 523 -13.14 16.58 18.34
N ASP A 524 -12.67 15.38 18.01
CA ASP A 524 -13.54 14.20 17.85
C ASP A 524 -14.15 13.74 19.17
N ASN A 525 -13.45 13.94 20.30
CA ASN A 525 -13.87 13.40 21.60
C ASN A 525 -14.56 14.44 22.49
N PHE A 526 -14.05 15.67 22.47
CA PHE A 526 -14.43 16.71 23.44
C PHE A 526 -15.06 17.95 22.79
N GLY A 527 -14.88 18.14 21.48
CA GLY A 527 -15.31 19.35 20.77
C GLY A 527 -14.41 20.54 21.13
N VAL A 528 -13.72 21.12 20.16
CA VAL A 528 -12.91 22.33 20.37
C VAL A 528 -13.79 23.55 20.11
N VAL A 529 -13.89 24.46 21.09
CA VAL A 529 -14.56 25.75 20.94
C VAL A 529 -13.62 26.72 20.23
N GLU A 530 -12.47 26.96 20.86
CA GLU A 530 -11.41 27.83 20.37
C GLU A 530 -10.07 27.45 21.01
N GLY A 531 -8.97 27.88 20.42
CA GLY A 531 -7.65 27.63 20.99
C GLY A 531 -6.53 28.47 20.39
N LEU A 532 -5.48 28.63 21.18
CA LEU A 532 -4.24 29.28 20.77
C LEU A 532 -3.09 28.30 20.81
N MET A 533 -2.37 28.24 19.70
CA MET A 533 -1.18 27.42 19.54
C MET A 533 0.08 28.26 19.68
N THR A 534 1.06 27.75 20.42
CA THR A 534 2.43 28.27 20.42
C THR A 534 3.38 27.14 20.08
N THR A 535 4.13 27.28 19.00
CA THR A 535 5.23 26.34 18.71
C THR A 535 6.55 26.93 19.17
N ILE A 536 7.27 26.20 20.02
CA ILE A 536 8.68 26.48 20.33
C ILE A 536 9.47 25.66 19.32
N HIS A 537 10.09 26.36 18.38
CA HIS A 537 10.52 25.77 17.12
C HIS A 537 12.02 25.99 16.92
N ALA A 538 12.73 24.99 16.42
CA ALA A 538 14.12 25.11 15.99
C ALA A 538 14.32 26.27 14.99
N TYR A 539 15.50 26.87 14.93
CA TYR A 539 15.75 27.82 13.85
C TYR A 539 15.82 27.10 12.49
N THR A 540 15.56 27.83 11.40
CA THR A 540 15.56 27.27 10.04
C THR A 540 16.47 28.08 9.12
N GLY A 541 16.83 27.52 7.96
CA GLY A 541 17.69 28.20 6.97
C GLY A 541 17.10 29.46 6.33
N ASP A 542 15.88 29.85 6.71
CA ASP A 542 15.28 31.13 6.34
C ASP A 542 15.61 32.25 7.35
N GLN A 543 16.26 31.94 8.47
CA GLN A 543 16.77 32.94 9.41
C GLN A 543 18.26 33.23 9.12
N MET A 544 18.70 34.44 9.46
CA MET A 544 20.08 34.84 9.24
C MET A 544 21.03 34.20 10.27
N THR A 545 22.21 33.76 9.84
CA THR A 545 23.24 33.22 10.74
C THR A 545 23.69 34.27 11.76
N LEU A 546 23.89 35.51 11.31
CA LEU A 546 24.17 36.69 12.10
C LEU A 546 23.23 37.81 11.67
N ASP A 547 23.11 38.86 12.48
CA ASP A 547 22.27 40.02 12.17
C ASP A 547 22.57 40.56 10.75
N GLY A 548 21.55 40.58 9.88
CA GLY A 548 21.69 41.01 8.51
C GLY A 548 20.36 41.15 7.76
N PRO A 549 20.35 41.76 6.56
CA PRO A 549 19.12 41.98 5.80
C PRO A 549 18.45 40.66 5.42
N HIS A 550 17.20 40.45 5.85
CA HIS A 550 16.38 39.30 5.45
C HIS A 550 15.70 39.57 4.09
N PRO A 551 15.83 38.67 3.08
CA PRO A 551 15.26 38.89 1.75
C PRO A 551 13.73 39.06 1.71
N GLY A 552 13.01 38.52 2.70
CA GLY A 552 11.56 38.65 2.85
C GLY A 552 11.12 39.89 3.62
N GLY A 553 12.04 40.76 4.04
CA GLY A 553 11.73 41.97 4.82
C GLY A 553 11.31 41.68 6.27
N ASP A 554 11.54 40.47 6.78
CA ASP A 554 11.19 40.10 8.16
C ASP A 554 12.29 40.57 9.14
N PHE A 555 12.02 41.65 9.88
CA PHE A 555 12.94 42.24 10.85
C PHE A 555 13.35 41.30 12.00
N ARG A 556 12.54 40.28 12.30
CA ARG A 556 12.84 39.32 13.35
C ARG A 556 13.68 38.16 12.81
N ARG A 557 13.38 37.63 11.61
CA ARG A 557 14.26 36.62 10.94
C ARG A 557 15.61 37.18 10.53
N ALA A 558 15.72 38.51 10.42
CA ALA A 558 16.96 39.24 10.20
C ALA A 558 17.98 39.13 11.35
N ARG A 559 17.58 38.65 12.53
CA ARG A 559 18.44 38.54 13.72
C ARG A 559 19.17 37.18 13.77
N ALA A 560 20.32 37.16 14.45
CA ALA A 560 21.17 35.98 14.62
C ALA A 560 20.39 34.80 15.21
N ALA A 561 20.15 33.78 14.38
CA ALA A 561 19.23 32.69 14.66
C ALA A 561 19.61 31.82 15.87
N ALA A 562 20.91 31.59 16.06
CA ALA A 562 21.45 30.72 17.11
C ALA A 562 21.69 31.44 18.45
N GLU A 563 21.31 32.72 18.58
CA GLU A 563 21.55 33.54 19.78
C GLU A 563 20.28 34.21 20.32
N ASN A 564 19.12 33.93 19.71
CA ASN A 564 17.88 34.64 20.04
C ASN A 564 16.68 33.70 20.14
N ILE A 565 15.75 34.07 21.02
CA ILE A 565 14.35 33.67 20.91
C ILE A 565 13.68 34.65 19.94
N VAL A 566 13.23 34.17 18.78
CA VAL A 566 12.72 35.01 17.70
C VAL A 566 11.24 34.74 17.48
N PRO A 567 10.33 35.62 17.93
CA PRO A 567 8.91 35.44 17.72
C PRO A 567 8.56 35.61 16.24
N ASN A 568 7.75 34.72 15.69
CA ASN A 568 7.35 34.77 14.28
C ASN A 568 5.93 34.27 14.05
N THR A 569 5.35 34.61 12.91
CA THR A 569 4.07 34.06 12.46
C THR A 569 4.22 32.60 12.03
N THR A 570 3.18 31.80 12.26
CA THR A 570 3.05 30.45 11.71
C THR A 570 1.72 30.32 10.97
N GLY A 571 1.75 29.70 9.79
CA GLY A 571 0.53 29.42 9.03
C GLY A 571 -0.25 28.20 9.55
N ALA A 572 0.30 27.43 10.49
CA ALA A 572 -0.21 26.10 10.82
C ALA A 572 -1.60 26.13 11.46
N ALA A 573 -1.85 27.03 12.42
CA ALA A 573 -3.17 27.16 13.06
C ALA A 573 -4.23 27.65 12.08
N LYS A 574 -3.91 28.65 11.24
CA LYS A 574 -4.83 29.17 10.22
C LYS A 574 -5.11 28.15 9.10
N ALA A 575 -4.10 27.35 8.73
CA ALA A 575 -4.23 26.31 7.71
C ALA A 575 -4.85 25.02 8.24
N ILE A 576 -5.09 24.89 9.56
CA ILE A 576 -5.64 23.67 10.14
C ILE A 576 -7.02 23.34 9.58
N GLY A 577 -7.82 24.35 9.23
CA GLY A 577 -9.15 24.20 8.63
C GLY A 577 -9.12 23.54 7.24
N LEU A 578 -7.96 23.52 6.56
CA LEU A 578 -7.79 22.79 5.30
C LEU A 578 -7.54 21.29 5.53
N VAL A 579 -7.05 20.91 6.72
CA VAL A 579 -6.76 19.52 7.11
C VAL A 579 -7.90 18.92 7.94
N ILE A 580 -8.49 19.73 8.83
CA ILE A 580 -9.59 19.37 9.74
C ILE A 580 -10.66 20.46 9.58
N PRO A 581 -11.62 20.28 8.64
CA PRO A 581 -12.63 21.29 8.32
C PRO A 581 -13.45 21.78 9.53
N GLU A 582 -13.69 20.92 10.52
CA GLU A 582 -14.44 21.24 11.74
C GLU A 582 -13.75 22.28 12.64
N LEU A 583 -12.43 22.46 12.45
CA LEU A 583 -11.61 23.43 13.18
C LEU A 583 -11.36 24.73 12.41
N ASN A 584 -11.99 24.90 11.24
CA ASN A 584 -11.80 26.10 10.43
C ASN A 584 -12.23 27.36 11.21
N GLY A 585 -11.31 28.31 11.38
CA GLY A 585 -11.54 29.56 12.10
C GLY A 585 -11.50 29.45 13.64
N LYS A 586 -11.27 28.27 14.22
CA LYS A 586 -11.27 28.08 15.69
C LYS A 586 -9.90 28.21 16.33
N LEU A 587 -8.83 28.01 15.55
CA LEU A 587 -7.46 28.03 16.05
C LEU A 587 -6.64 29.15 15.42
N ASP A 588 -5.88 29.86 16.23
CA ASP A 588 -4.80 30.76 15.78
C ASP A 588 -3.50 30.45 16.54
N GLY A 589 -2.38 31.04 16.14
CA GLY A 589 -1.12 30.76 16.82
C GLY A 589 0.11 31.49 16.30
N ALA A 590 1.19 31.33 17.05
CA ALA A 590 2.49 31.93 16.78
C ALA A 590 3.62 30.92 16.97
N ALA A 591 4.82 31.30 16.53
CA ALA A 591 6.04 30.55 16.73
C ALA A 591 7.05 31.36 17.57
N GLN A 592 7.81 30.67 18.39
CA GLN A 592 9.02 31.17 19.03
C GLN A 592 10.19 30.35 18.49
N ARG A 593 11.01 30.94 17.62
CA ARG A 593 12.20 30.26 17.11
C ARG A 593 13.31 30.32 18.14
N VAL A 594 13.93 29.20 18.48
CA VAL A 594 14.94 29.11 19.55
C VAL A 594 16.25 28.47 19.07
N PRO A 595 17.39 28.67 19.77
CA PRO A 595 18.72 28.16 19.39
C PRO A 595 18.94 26.63 19.49
N VAL A 596 18.07 25.84 18.87
CA VAL A 596 18.30 24.43 18.57
C VAL A 596 18.24 24.20 17.06
N ALA A 597 19.13 23.37 16.52
CA ALA A 597 19.31 23.21 15.08
C ALA A 597 18.17 22.41 14.42
N THR A 598 17.57 21.48 15.15
CA THR A 598 16.30 20.82 14.80
C THR A 598 15.64 20.31 16.08
N GLY A 599 14.37 19.95 15.98
CA GLY A 599 13.56 19.49 17.09
C GLY A 599 12.74 20.61 17.70
N SER A 600 11.43 20.40 17.76
CA SER A 600 10.44 21.42 18.09
C SER A 600 9.29 20.81 18.89
N LEU A 601 8.50 21.66 19.54
CA LEU A 601 7.24 21.26 20.16
C LEU A 601 6.11 22.23 19.82
N THR A 602 4.88 21.75 19.93
CA THR A 602 3.66 22.52 19.76
C THR A 602 2.85 22.43 21.04
N GLU A 603 2.62 23.58 21.69
CA GLU A 603 1.63 23.70 22.75
C GLU A 603 0.30 24.15 22.16
N LEU A 604 -0.78 23.51 22.56
CA LEU A 604 -2.15 23.90 22.21
C LEU A 604 -2.95 24.11 23.49
N VAL A 605 -3.37 25.35 23.71
CA VAL A 605 -4.26 25.73 24.81
C VAL A 605 -5.67 25.94 24.24
N THR A 606 -6.63 25.15 24.70
CA THR A 606 -7.99 25.09 24.15
C THR A 606 -9.05 25.23 25.23
N VAL A 607 -10.17 25.82 24.82
CA VAL A 607 -11.48 25.66 25.48
C VAL A 607 -12.22 24.54 24.75
N LEU A 608 -12.73 23.56 25.51
CA LEU A 608 -13.46 22.42 24.97
C LEU A 608 -14.95 22.52 25.32
N ASP A 609 -15.81 21.87 24.53
CA ASP A 609 -17.26 21.83 24.78
C ASP A 609 -17.62 20.98 26.01
N LYS A 610 -16.71 20.10 26.43
CA LYS A 610 -16.87 19.22 27.60
C LYS A 610 -15.79 19.50 28.63
N ASN A 611 -16.15 19.41 29.91
CA ASN A 611 -15.17 19.31 30.98
C ASN A 611 -14.49 17.95 30.93
N VAL A 612 -13.17 17.94 31.09
CA VAL A 612 -12.31 16.76 31.00
C VAL A 612 -11.35 16.68 32.18
N THR A 613 -10.75 15.51 32.39
CA THR A 613 -9.57 15.33 33.24
C THR A 613 -8.29 15.16 32.42
N VAL A 614 -7.12 15.21 33.08
CA VAL A 614 -5.83 14.95 32.44
C VAL A 614 -5.76 13.52 31.90
N GLU A 615 -6.27 12.56 32.68
CA GLU A 615 -6.28 11.14 32.34
C GLU A 615 -7.14 10.86 31.11
N GLU A 616 -8.33 11.47 31.03
CA GLU A 616 -9.24 11.33 29.88
C GLU A 616 -8.61 11.86 28.59
N VAL A 617 -7.98 13.05 28.66
CA VAL A 617 -7.27 13.63 27.51
C VAL A 617 -6.13 12.70 27.07
N ASN A 618 -5.30 12.25 28.01
CA ASN A 618 -4.17 11.38 27.72
C ASN A 618 -4.61 10.03 27.14
N GLU A 619 -5.68 9.43 27.66
CA GLU A 619 -6.23 8.17 27.15
C GLU A 619 -6.70 8.28 25.69
N VAL A 620 -7.39 9.38 25.36
CA VAL A 620 -7.82 9.66 23.98
C VAL A 620 -6.62 9.80 23.04
N MET A 621 -5.57 10.48 23.49
CA MET A 621 -4.35 10.66 22.69
C MET A 621 -3.61 9.33 22.48
N ALA A 622 -3.53 8.48 23.51
CA ALA A 622 -2.95 7.14 23.43
C ALA A 622 -3.73 6.26 22.44
N LYS A 623 -5.07 6.30 22.47
CA LYS A 623 -5.93 5.55 21.53
C LYS A 623 -5.79 6.02 20.08
N ALA A 624 -5.45 7.28 19.85
CA ALA A 624 -5.23 7.83 18.52
C ALA A 624 -3.84 7.49 17.93
N ALA A 625 -2.95 6.86 18.71
CA ALA A 625 -1.58 6.57 18.31
C ALA A 625 -1.52 5.63 17.09
N ASN A 626 -0.61 5.93 16.18
CA ASN A 626 -0.38 5.18 14.94
C ASN A 626 1.04 5.49 14.41
N GLU A 627 1.38 5.01 13.20
CA GLU A 627 2.71 5.26 12.61
C GLU A 627 3.07 6.74 12.41
N SER A 628 2.08 7.63 12.33
CA SER A 628 2.26 9.08 12.19
C SER A 628 2.13 9.83 13.52
N TYR A 629 1.44 9.26 14.51
CA TYR A 629 1.20 9.88 15.81
C TYR A 629 1.69 8.99 16.94
N GLY A 630 2.81 9.35 17.56
CA GLY A 630 3.36 8.65 18.71
C GLY A 630 2.74 9.13 20.02
N TYR A 631 2.89 8.32 21.07
CA TYR A 631 2.48 8.64 22.44
C TYR A 631 3.67 8.42 23.38
N ASN A 632 4.01 9.44 24.18
CA ASN A 632 5.13 9.43 25.10
C ASN A 632 4.66 9.67 26.55
N THR A 633 5.28 8.95 27.49
CA THR A 633 5.10 9.11 28.93
C THR A 633 6.40 9.43 29.69
N ASP A 634 7.53 9.45 28.98
CA ASP A 634 8.84 9.70 29.58
C ASP A 634 9.16 11.21 29.59
N GLU A 635 10.00 11.66 30.52
CA GLU A 635 10.42 13.07 30.61
C GLU A 635 11.51 13.40 29.58
N ILE A 636 11.14 13.42 28.31
CA ILE A 636 12.04 13.67 27.16
C ILE A 636 12.27 15.16 26.90
N VAL A 637 13.31 15.45 26.13
CA VAL A 637 13.64 16.80 25.63
C VAL A 637 13.82 16.80 24.10
N SER A 638 14.03 17.99 23.52
CA SER A 638 14.05 18.16 22.05
C SER A 638 15.11 17.33 21.31
N SER A 639 16.20 16.93 21.96
CA SER A 639 17.23 16.09 21.34
C SER A 639 16.77 14.65 21.11
N ASP A 640 15.86 14.14 21.94
CA ASP A 640 15.47 12.73 21.94
C ASP A 640 14.55 12.39 20.75
N ILE A 641 13.94 13.42 20.17
CA ILE A 641 13.04 13.29 19.01
C ILE A 641 13.76 13.48 17.67
N VAL A 642 15.05 13.82 17.67
CA VAL A 642 15.80 14.06 16.43
C VAL A 642 15.93 12.77 15.63
N GLY A 643 15.51 12.80 14.37
CA GLY A 643 15.54 11.64 13.49
C GLY A 643 14.35 10.67 13.64
N MET A 644 13.38 10.97 14.52
CA MET A 644 12.19 10.14 14.65
C MET A 644 11.30 10.17 13.40
N THR A 645 10.50 9.12 13.20
CA THR A 645 9.65 8.97 12.00
C THR A 645 8.17 9.24 12.26
N PHE A 646 7.76 9.49 13.50
CA PHE A 646 6.42 10.02 13.81
C PHE A 646 6.31 11.45 13.26
N GLY A 647 5.16 11.81 12.70
CA GLY A 647 4.84 13.20 12.31
C GLY A 647 4.58 14.11 13.51
N SER A 648 4.09 13.51 14.60
CA SER A 648 3.81 14.16 15.88
C SER A 648 3.99 13.14 17.01
N LEU A 649 4.58 13.52 18.13
CA LEU A 649 4.76 12.69 19.31
C LEU A 649 4.10 13.38 20.51
N PHE A 650 2.93 12.91 20.92
CA PHE A 650 2.20 13.47 22.06
C PHE A 650 2.97 13.25 23.36
N ASP A 651 3.04 14.27 24.22
CA ASP A 651 3.72 14.20 25.50
C ASP A 651 2.72 14.28 26.67
N ALA A 652 2.37 13.11 27.20
CA ALA A 652 1.38 12.99 28.27
C ALA A 652 1.83 13.65 29.59
N THR A 653 3.14 13.86 29.76
CA THR A 653 3.72 14.47 30.96
C THR A 653 3.42 15.97 31.05
N GLN A 654 3.08 16.59 29.92
CA GLN A 654 2.86 18.03 29.81
C GLN A 654 1.38 18.44 29.73
N THR A 655 0.46 17.48 29.73
CA THR A 655 -0.98 17.74 29.74
C THR A 655 -1.39 18.45 31.02
N LYS A 656 -2.12 19.56 30.90
CA LYS A 656 -2.68 20.28 32.03
C LYS A 656 -4.14 20.61 31.80
N VAL A 657 -4.93 20.45 32.84
CA VAL A 657 -6.31 20.90 32.89
C VAL A 657 -6.44 21.88 34.05
N MET A 658 -6.82 23.11 33.74
CA MET A 658 -7.01 24.17 34.72
C MET A 658 -8.49 24.53 34.82
N THR A 659 -9.08 24.32 35.99
CA THR A 659 -10.49 24.65 36.27
C THR A 659 -10.57 25.86 37.19
N VAL A 660 -11.28 26.91 36.75
CA VAL A 660 -11.56 28.11 37.56
C VAL A 660 -13.06 28.41 37.47
N GLY A 661 -13.78 28.14 38.56
CA GLY A 661 -15.24 28.23 38.55
C GLY A 661 -15.86 27.21 37.59
N ASP A 662 -16.67 27.70 36.65
CA ASP A 662 -17.34 26.93 35.60
C ASP A 662 -16.50 26.80 34.30
N LYS A 663 -15.33 27.43 34.25
CA LYS A 663 -14.48 27.44 33.06
C LYS A 663 -13.31 26.49 33.18
N GLN A 664 -12.97 25.85 32.06
CA GLN A 664 -11.84 24.96 31.94
C GLN A 664 -10.94 25.35 30.76
N LEU A 665 -9.63 25.35 31.01
CA LEU A 665 -8.60 25.47 29.97
C LEU A 665 -7.77 24.19 29.95
N VAL A 666 -7.58 23.65 28.75
CA VAL A 666 -6.83 22.42 28.52
C VAL A 666 -5.58 22.74 27.71
N LYS A 667 -4.41 22.42 28.26
CA LYS A 667 -3.12 22.50 27.58
C LYS A 667 -2.67 21.09 27.20
N THR A 668 -2.38 20.90 25.92
CA THR A 668 -1.78 19.67 25.36
C THR A 668 -0.50 20.01 24.62
N VAL A 669 0.46 19.08 24.59
CA VAL A 669 1.77 19.30 23.98
C VAL A 669 2.17 18.09 23.13
N ALA A 670 2.74 18.36 21.95
CA ALA A 670 3.34 17.33 21.12
C ALA A 670 4.69 17.79 20.56
N TRP A 671 5.65 16.88 20.53
CA TRP A 671 6.98 17.04 19.93
C TRP A 671 6.96 16.71 18.45
N TYR A 672 7.91 17.28 17.71
CA TYR A 672 8.19 16.93 16.33
C TYR A 672 9.62 17.30 15.94
N ASP A 673 10.29 16.44 15.18
CA ASP A 673 11.47 16.86 14.43
C ASP A 673 10.98 17.59 13.18
N ASN A 674 11.06 18.92 13.20
CA ASN A 674 10.63 19.77 12.09
C ASN A 674 11.31 19.41 10.75
N GLU A 675 12.38 18.62 10.77
CA GLU A 675 13.01 18.03 9.60
C GLU A 675 12.52 16.60 9.32
N MET A 676 12.87 15.62 10.18
CA MET A 676 12.62 14.21 9.90
C MET A 676 11.16 13.78 10.08
N SER A 677 10.46 14.28 11.10
CA SER A 677 9.02 14.00 11.29
C SER A 677 8.23 14.47 10.07
N TYR A 678 8.50 15.70 9.60
CA TYR A 678 7.87 16.23 8.39
C TYR A 678 8.23 15.42 7.15
N THR A 679 9.51 15.06 7.01
CA THR A 679 9.99 14.24 5.90
C THR A 679 9.29 12.87 5.85
N ALA A 680 9.16 12.19 7.00
CA ALA A 680 8.49 10.91 7.07
C ALA A 680 7.01 11.02 6.66
N GLN A 681 6.31 12.07 7.10
CA GLN A 681 4.93 12.35 6.66
C GLN A 681 4.84 12.63 5.16
N LEU A 682 5.79 13.39 4.61
CA LEU A 682 5.86 13.69 3.18
C LEU A 682 6.06 12.40 2.36
N VAL A 683 6.93 11.50 2.81
CA VAL A 683 7.17 10.21 2.14
C VAL A 683 5.95 9.28 2.25
N ARG A 684 5.28 9.20 3.41
CA ARG A 684 4.01 8.46 3.55
C ARG A 684 2.93 9.00 2.60
N THR A 685 2.81 10.32 2.52
CA THR A 685 1.87 11.00 1.62
C THR A 685 2.21 10.71 0.16
N LEU A 686 3.49 10.74 -0.21
CA LEU A 686 3.95 10.41 -1.55
C LEU A 686 3.67 8.95 -1.90
N GLU A 687 3.94 8.01 -0.99
CA GLU A 687 3.66 6.59 -1.17
C GLU A 687 2.16 6.36 -1.40
N TYR A 688 1.32 6.91 -0.54
CA TYR A 688 -0.12 6.80 -0.66
C TYR A 688 -0.60 7.43 -1.97
N PHE A 689 -0.18 8.66 -2.26
CA PHE A 689 -0.61 9.39 -3.45
C PHE A 689 -0.12 8.74 -4.74
N ALA A 690 1.00 8.01 -4.74
CA ALA A 690 1.47 7.29 -5.91
C ALA A 690 0.69 6.00 -6.19
N ASN A 691 0.04 5.43 -5.17
CA ASN A 691 -0.75 4.19 -5.26
C ASN A 691 -2.26 4.43 -5.40
N LEU A 692 -2.73 5.67 -5.21
CA LEU A 692 -4.03 6.15 -5.73
C LEU A 692 -4.02 6.17 -7.27
#